data_AF-A0A7S0KBG5-F1
#
_entry.id   AF-A0A7S0KBG5-F1
#
_cell.length_a   1.000
_cell.length_b   1.000
_cell.length_c   1.000
_cell.angle_alpha   90.00
_cell.angle_beta   90.00
_cell.angle_gamma   90.00
#
_symmetry.space_group_name_H-M   'P 1'
#
loop_
_entity.id
_entity.type
_entity.pdbx_description
1 polymer ?
#
loop_
_entity_poly.entity_id
_entity_poly.type
_entity_poly.pdbx_seq_one_letter_code
_entity_poly.pdbx_strand_id
1 'polypeptide(L)'
;RARAAMSAASPRDVDGAPPAPSLTATLRGIARELGSNDALQVAAAATALLELDIGDGHGPAWALACVGAGVVVPLLRAVQRVPRDAHTLAPIEGDGTTEEDVRAGDEALLVLSELGGVAAGLLEDEGYQVELDADSGRAIFVDSRSGMGSASAPVLRASEAAPEEDRWRFALLVETLTLVTPLGVDAHTGRFYWSVEVIEYIGESDDGGAELSVIDMAVEDGDLGDVTRALVVGPWQGSDGVVEAEKDPNETLGEALDSWRDATYVTSALMTGSTALKRVLVCGCACGAPAAFIRRYIPGARVDVIERDERMTNLSIEYFDLECTKCDEDVDISSAGAEGEIRVFRESFVKAAKRMSAEAYDAVIGHWPACDGVDDDTIWREICRVTSDVGVVAFTSTNADVARSMIGGDETRARLLRDPANVTFEDVEDERPDKRARTGNDIASKVNSKDVVCCFMSSPNDDVFKADAAWDARVRAKLGGAAAEFPYRLAACDTHGVMSVLDYAVAENDDDADNVGRIPEADGGNAAWDAFGDAEAAPSSDVFDADYWNGILAAHGCSISAHGVVAPTKTSSQSSAKHVPELAENGYVWGGVIVPSDETSALRLGIQALVSAQWPPACIFVSDVAWRVIDILFAHAEVLLGGECVLEPSVAAFKLEAAASGKRYIGNNFGVPHRDYSLQDAVNKDGSTQILSLWLPLNRVTETNGCMYIVSKKDDEDGGVGDVMKSAPEVPRGSAKPLAPVDPGTLLAWAGNTIHWGSACQADSPNDPRVSVAFVFRKRGDAEASADARCAPLTRDQARATTLEKRLEIIHHAIGVFEHWYGDAVDVKRRLRAH
;
A
#
# COMPACT_ATOMS: atom_id res chain seq x y z
N ARG A 1 -34.35 -19.37 31.24
CA ARG A 1 -33.62 -19.52 32.52
C ARG A 1 -32.09 -19.43 32.35
N ALA A 2 -31.60 -18.85 31.24
CA ALA A 2 -30.19 -18.54 30.99
C ALA A 2 -30.05 -17.02 30.77
N ARG A 3 -30.26 -16.23 31.82
CA ARG A 3 -30.12 -14.76 31.76
C ARG A 3 -29.58 -14.16 33.06
N ALA A 4 -28.89 -14.97 33.87
CA ALA A 4 -28.46 -14.57 35.22
C ALA A 4 -27.06 -15.08 35.62
N ALA A 5 -26.17 -15.39 34.67
CA ALA A 5 -24.82 -15.87 34.97
C ALA A 5 -23.71 -15.25 34.09
N MET A 6 -23.89 -14.04 33.57
CA MET A 6 -22.85 -13.30 32.83
C MET A 6 -22.61 -11.91 33.45
N SER A 7 -22.06 -11.91 34.65
CA SER A 7 -21.59 -10.68 35.31
C SER A 7 -20.48 -11.04 36.31
N ALA A 8 -19.38 -11.59 35.79
CA ALA A 8 -18.06 -11.60 36.43
C ALA A 8 -17.06 -12.33 35.52
N ALA A 9 -16.60 -11.68 34.45
CA ALA A 9 -15.31 -12.00 33.85
C ALA A 9 -14.58 -10.66 33.72
N SER A 10 -13.50 -10.54 34.49
CA SER A 10 -12.58 -9.40 34.48
C SER A 10 -11.53 -9.67 33.39
N PRO A 11 -10.97 -8.66 32.69
CA PRO A 11 -10.08 -8.87 31.54
C PRO A 11 -8.65 -9.27 31.96
N ARG A 12 -8.47 -10.39 32.68
CA ARG A 12 -7.16 -10.81 33.21
C ARG A 12 -6.69 -12.22 32.92
N ASP A 13 -7.43 -13.04 32.19
CA ASP A 13 -7.01 -14.41 31.87
C ASP A 13 -6.80 -14.61 30.35
N VAL A 14 -5.93 -13.80 29.75
CA VAL A 14 -5.31 -14.10 28.46
C VAL A 14 -3.83 -14.39 28.74
N ASP A 15 -3.56 -15.49 29.44
CA ASP A 15 -2.19 -15.97 29.63
C ASP A 15 -1.71 -16.57 28.30
N GLY A 16 -0.99 -15.75 27.52
CA GLY A 16 -0.26 -16.13 26.30
C GLY A 16 0.97 -16.98 26.60
N ALA A 17 0.82 -18.07 27.35
CA ALA A 17 1.89 -19.06 27.50
C ALA A 17 1.92 -19.96 26.26
N PRO A 18 3.09 -20.22 25.64
CA PRO A 18 3.18 -21.17 24.54
C PRO A 18 2.65 -22.54 25.01
N PRO A 19 1.93 -23.28 24.15
CA PRO A 19 1.39 -24.57 24.51
C PRO A 19 2.48 -25.48 25.09
N ALA A 20 2.13 -26.23 26.15
CA ALA A 20 3.07 -27.17 26.75
C ALA A 20 3.68 -28.07 25.65
N PRO A 21 4.96 -28.48 25.73
CA PRO A 21 5.66 -29.17 24.64
C PRO A 21 4.91 -30.39 24.05
N SER A 22 4.04 -31.03 24.83
CA SER A 22 3.16 -32.11 24.37
C SER A 22 2.03 -31.62 23.44
N LEU A 23 1.43 -30.46 23.72
CA LEU A 23 0.33 -29.90 22.93
C LEU A 23 0.83 -29.37 21.58
N THR A 24 1.97 -28.69 21.54
CA THR A 24 2.59 -28.25 20.27
C THR A 24 2.91 -29.45 19.37
N ALA A 25 3.45 -30.53 19.94
CA ALA A 25 3.74 -31.75 19.20
C ALA A 25 2.47 -32.42 18.68
N THR A 26 1.40 -32.46 19.48
CA THR A 26 0.08 -32.97 19.07
C THR A 26 -0.48 -32.16 17.90
N LEU A 27 -0.52 -30.83 18.01
CA LEU A 27 -1.05 -29.95 16.98
C LEU A 27 -0.27 -30.07 15.67
N ARG A 28 1.06 -30.14 15.72
CA ARG A 28 1.87 -30.40 14.52
C ARG A 28 1.60 -31.77 13.91
N GLY A 29 1.39 -32.79 14.74
CA GLY A 29 0.99 -34.12 14.28
C GLY A 29 -0.33 -34.07 13.50
N ILE A 30 -1.33 -33.36 14.05
CA ILE A 30 -2.62 -33.17 13.40
C ILE A 30 -2.50 -32.36 12.10
N ALA A 31 -1.74 -31.26 12.10
CA ALA A 31 -1.49 -30.45 10.89
C ALA A 31 -0.86 -31.29 9.77
N ARG A 32 0.08 -32.18 10.10
CA ARG A 32 0.67 -33.11 9.13
C ARG A 32 -0.36 -34.08 8.56
N GLU A 33 -1.25 -34.61 9.38
CA GLU A 33 -2.32 -35.52 8.94
C GLU A 33 -3.36 -34.80 8.06
N LEU A 34 -3.66 -33.53 8.34
CA LEU A 34 -4.49 -32.67 7.48
C LEU A 34 -3.87 -32.44 6.10
N GLY A 35 -2.54 -32.52 5.99
CA GLY A 35 -1.82 -32.45 4.72
C GLY A 35 -1.90 -33.71 3.86
N SER A 36 -2.48 -34.80 4.36
CA SER A 36 -2.54 -36.07 3.66
C SER A 36 -3.37 -36.00 2.37
N ASN A 37 -3.01 -36.85 1.41
CA ASN A 37 -3.83 -37.08 0.21
C ASN A 37 -4.96 -38.09 0.48
N ASP A 38 -5.01 -38.74 1.65
CA ASP A 38 -6.07 -39.64 2.09
C ASP A 38 -7.19 -38.85 2.80
N ALA A 39 -8.35 -38.76 2.16
CA ALA A 39 -9.50 -38.02 2.68
C ALA A 39 -10.02 -38.56 4.03
N LEU A 40 -9.92 -39.87 4.29
CA LEU A 40 -10.33 -40.42 5.59
C LEU A 40 -9.42 -39.93 6.72
N GLN A 41 -8.12 -39.83 6.44
CA GLN A 41 -7.13 -39.32 7.38
C GLN A 41 -7.32 -37.83 7.64
N VAL A 42 -7.57 -37.04 6.59
CA VAL A 42 -7.88 -35.61 6.72
C VAL A 42 -9.13 -35.38 7.56
N ALA A 43 -10.21 -36.13 7.30
CA ALA A 43 -11.44 -36.06 8.08
C ALA A 43 -11.18 -36.38 9.57
N ALA A 44 -10.44 -37.46 9.86
CA ALA A 44 -10.11 -37.85 11.23
C ALA A 44 -9.27 -36.79 11.95
N ALA A 45 -8.31 -36.17 11.26
CA ALA A 45 -7.47 -35.11 11.79
C ALA A 45 -8.27 -33.83 12.07
N ALA A 46 -9.21 -33.45 11.19
CA ALA A 46 -10.12 -32.33 11.41
C ALA A 46 -11.03 -32.58 12.62
N THR A 47 -11.62 -33.76 12.75
CA THR A 47 -12.39 -34.14 13.95
C THR A 47 -11.52 -34.10 15.21
N ALA A 48 -10.27 -34.56 15.13
CA ALA A 48 -9.35 -34.52 16.26
C ALA A 48 -9.08 -33.09 16.76
N LEU A 49 -9.03 -32.08 15.88
CA LEU A 49 -8.93 -30.66 16.30
C LEU A 49 -10.12 -30.22 17.15
N LEU A 50 -11.34 -30.64 16.78
CA LEU A 50 -12.56 -30.34 17.53
C LEU A 50 -12.62 -31.08 18.87
N GLU A 51 -11.93 -32.20 19.01
CA GLU A 51 -11.85 -32.95 20.28
C GLU A 51 -10.77 -32.42 21.23
N LEU A 52 -9.90 -31.49 20.78
CA LEU A 52 -8.88 -30.90 21.63
C LEU A 52 -9.50 -29.96 22.68
N ASP A 53 -9.15 -30.21 23.94
CA ASP A 53 -9.52 -29.37 25.07
C ASP A 53 -8.34 -28.44 25.45
N ILE A 54 -8.40 -27.19 24.99
CA ILE A 54 -7.35 -26.17 25.22
C ILE A 54 -8.00 -24.94 25.87
N GLY A 55 -7.71 -24.72 27.16
CA GLY A 55 -8.31 -23.61 27.91
C GLY A 55 -9.77 -23.91 28.26
N ASP A 56 -10.69 -23.01 27.91
CA ASP A 56 -12.13 -23.15 28.15
C ASP A 56 -12.87 -23.81 26.97
N GLY A 57 -12.31 -24.90 26.41
CA GLY A 57 -12.81 -25.56 25.20
C GLY A 57 -12.48 -24.78 23.91
N HIS A 58 -13.45 -24.59 23.00
CA HIS A 58 -13.26 -23.86 21.73
C HIS A 58 -13.31 -22.34 21.91
N GLY A 59 -12.42 -21.81 22.75
CA GLY A 59 -12.25 -20.38 22.98
C GLY A 59 -11.02 -19.79 22.24
N PRO A 60 -10.65 -18.53 22.53
CA PRO A 60 -9.51 -17.85 21.89
C PRO A 60 -8.18 -18.63 22.00
N ALA A 61 -7.92 -19.29 23.13
CA ALA A 61 -6.70 -20.08 23.32
C ALA A 61 -6.60 -21.27 22.36
N TRP A 62 -7.70 -22.00 22.14
CA TRP A 62 -7.79 -23.08 21.17
C TRP A 62 -7.60 -22.56 19.74
N ALA A 63 -8.31 -21.48 19.40
CA ALA A 63 -8.27 -20.93 18.05
C ALA A 63 -6.87 -20.41 17.67
N LEU A 64 -6.23 -19.64 18.54
CA LEU A 64 -4.88 -19.14 18.33
C LEU A 64 -3.85 -20.26 18.29
N ALA A 65 -4.03 -21.33 19.07
CA ALA A 65 -3.15 -22.50 19.01
C ALA A 65 -3.29 -23.26 17.68
N CYS A 66 -4.52 -23.40 17.16
CA CYS A 66 -4.79 -23.99 15.86
C CYS A 66 -4.17 -23.15 14.73
N VAL A 67 -4.44 -21.84 14.71
CA VAL A 67 -3.87 -20.91 13.72
C VAL A 67 -2.34 -20.94 13.76
N GLY A 68 -1.75 -20.86 14.95
CA GLY A 68 -0.30 -20.94 15.13
C GLY A 68 0.33 -22.27 14.72
N ALA A 69 -0.46 -23.34 14.62
CA ALA A 69 -0.01 -24.66 14.18
C ALA A 69 -0.10 -24.87 12.65
N GLY A 70 -0.56 -23.88 11.88
CA GLY A 70 -0.61 -23.95 10.42
C GLY A 70 -1.79 -24.74 9.85
N VAL A 71 -2.84 -25.00 10.63
CA VAL A 71 -3.96 -25.86 10.17
C VAL A 71 -4.88 -25.19 9.15
N VAL A 72 -4.86 -23.86 9.03
CA VAL A 72 -5.82 -23.11 8.18
C VAL A 72 -5.71 -23.50 6.71
N VAL A 73 -4.49 -23.51 6.14
CA VAL A 73 -4.27 -23.83 4.72
C VAL A 73 -4.72 -25.25 4.35
N PRO A 74 -4.32 -26.33 5.06
CA PRO A 74 -4.79 -27.66 4.71
C PRO A 74 -6.31 -27.86 4.95
N LEU A 75 -6.92 -27.14 5.90
CA LEU A 75 -8.38 -27.12 6.04
C LEU A 75 -9.06 -26.45 4.84
N LEU A 76 -8.56 -25.30 4.38
CA LEU A 76 -9.07 -24.63 3.17
C LEU A 76 -8.95 -25.54 1.94
N ARG A 77 -7.79 -26.20 1.78
CA ARG A 77 -7.57 -27.19 0.72
C ARG A 77 -8.62 -28.30 0.75
N ALA A 78 -8.94 -28.84 1.94
CA ALA A 78 -9.95 -29.88 2.08
C ALA A 78 -11.35 -29.38 1.68
N VAL A 79 -11.72 -28.15 2.06
CA VAL A 79 -13.00 -27.52 1.68
C VAL A 79 -13.08 -27.28 0.16
N GLN A 80 -12.01 -26.75 -0.43
CA GLN A 80 -11.94 -26.34 -1.84
C GLN A 80 -11.85 -27.51 -2.82
N ARG A 81 -11.35 -28.66 -2.37
CA ARG A 81 -11.30 -29.90 -3.18
C ARG A 81 -12.66 -30.52 -3.44
N VAL A 82 -13.69 -30.17 -2.67
CA VAL A 82 -15.06 -30.67 -2.86
C VAL A 82 -15.74 -29.82 -3.94
N PRO A 83 -16.07 -30.38 -5.12
CA PRO A 83 -16.82 -29.64 -6.14
C PRO A 83 -18.20 -29.28 -5.61
N ARG A 84 -18.65 -28.05 -5.86
CA ARG A 84 -19.91 -27.52 -5.37
C ARG A 84 -20.77 -26.98 -6.50
N ASP A 85 -22.09 -27.07 -6.34
CA ASP A 85 -23.05 -26.50 -7.26
C ASP A 85 -23.05 -24.97 -7.14
N ALA A 86 -22.88 -24.29 -8.27
CA ALA A 86 -22.74 -22.84 -8.36
C ALA A 86 -23.93 -22.04 -7.79
N HIS A 87 -25.10 -22.66 -7.65
CA HIS A 87 -26.32 -21.99 -7.19
C HIS A 87 -26.67 -22.31 -5.74
N THR A 88 -26.36 -23.53 -5.30
CA THR A 88 -26.75 -24.04 -3.97
C THR A 88 -25.57 -24.19 -3.02
N LEU A 89 -24.33 -24.13 -3.52
CA LEU A 89 -23.08 -24.44 -2.82
C LEU A 89 -23.03 -25.87 -2.24
N ALA A 90 -24.00 -26.72 -2.59
CA ALA A 90 -24.05 -28.11 -2.16
C ALA A 90 -22.95 -28.93 -2.86
N PRO A 91 -22.35 -29.93 -2.19
CA PRO A 91 -21.41 -30.85 -2.84
C PRO A 91 -22.05 -31.53 -4.05
N ILE A 92 -21.30 -31.62 -5.15
CA ILE A 92 -21.70 -32.38 -6.33
C ILE A 92 -21.11 -33.79 -6.23
N GLU A 93 -21.97 -34.80 -6.18
CA GLU A 93 -21.56 -36.20 -6.24
C GLU A 93 -21.33 -36.63 -7.69
N GLY A 94 -20.14 -37.15 -7.99
CA GLY A 94 -19.83 -37.80 -9.26
C GLY A 94 -19.04 -36.94 -10.25
N ASP A 95 -17.74 -36.80 -10.01
CA ASP A 95 -16.70 -36.54 -11.01
C ASP A 95 -15.30 -36.83 -10.43
N GLY A 96 -15.10 -38.05 -9.92
CA GLY A 96 -13.88 -38.42 -9.17
C GLY A 96 -13.88 -38.06 -7.69
N THR A 97 -14.80 -37.20 -7.22
CA THR A 97 -15.05 -36.93 -5.79
C THR A 97 -15.76 -38.11 -5.12
N THR A 98 -15.18 -38.60 -4.02
CA THR A 98 -15.71 -39.69 -3.21
C THR A 98 -16.54 -39.16 -2.02
N GLU A 99 -17.34 -40.02 -1.40
CA GLU A 99 -18.02 -39.71 -0.13
C GLU A 99 -17.02 -39.34 0.97
N GLU A 100 -15.80 -39.90 0.90
CA GLU A 100 -14.71 -39.63 1.83
C GLU A 100 -14.15 -38.21 1.64
N ASP A 101 -14.03 -37.74 0.40
CA ASP A 101 -13.62 -36.36 0.07
C ASP A 101 -14.66 -35.34 0.59
N VAL A 102 -15.94 -35.61 0.38
CA VAL A 102 -17.03 -34.76 0.91
C VAL A 102 -16.96 -34.72 2.44
N ARG A 103 -16.76 -35.86 3.09
CA ARG A 103 -16.62 -35.93 4.55
C ARG A 103 -15.41 -35.14 5.04
N ALA A 104 -14.26 -35.23 4.37
CA ALA A 104 -13.07 -34.46 4.71
C ALA A 104 -13.32 -32.95 4.61
N GLY A 105 -13.98 -32.51 3.53
CA GLY A 105 -14.35 -31.10 3.34
C GLY A 105 -15.37 -30.61 4.38
N ASP A 106 -16.35 -31.42 4.75
CA ASP A 106 -17.36 -31.06 5.75
C ASP A 106 -16.74 -30.93 7.16
N GLU A 107 -15.91 -31.90 7.57
CA GLU A 107 -15.19 -31.83 8.86
C GLU A 107 -14.23 -30.63 8.90
N ALA A 108 -13.55 -30.34 7.79
CA ALA A 108 -12.69 -29.16 7.69
C ALA A 108 -13.48 -27.84 7.77
N LEU A 109 -14.64 -27.79 7.10
CA LEU A 109 -15.53 -26.63 7.15
C LEU A 109 -16.08 -26.41 8.56
N LEU A 110 -16.36 -27.47 9.32
CA LEU A 110 -16.77 -27.36 10.73
C LEU A 110 -15.66 -26.71 11.57
N VAL A 111 -14.41 -27.15 11.42
CA VAL A 111 -13.27 -26.53 12.14
C VAL A 111 -13.12 -25.05 11.77
N LEU A 112 -13.15 -24.71 10.48
CA LEU A 112 -13.06 -23.32 10.03
C LEU A 112 -14.25 -22.47 10.52
N SER A 113 -15.45 -23.07 10.62
CA SER A 113 -16.63 -22.39 11.17
C SER A 113 -16.50 -22.12 12.67
N GLU A 114 -15.93 -23.05 13.44
CA GLU A 114 -15.65 -22.83 14.88
C GLU A 114 -14.56 -21.75 15.06
N LEU A 115 -13.50 -21.76 14.24
CA LEU A 115 -12.50 -20.68 14.22
C LEU A 115 -13.16 -19.32 13.92
N GLY A 116 -14.01 -19.26 12.88
CA GLY A 116 -14.78 -18.07 12.54
C GLY A 116 -15.73 -17.64 13.67
N GLY A 117 -16.35 -18.58 14.37
CA GLY A 117 -17.19 -18.30 15.54
C GLY A 117 -16.42 -17.64 16.69
N VAL A 118 -15.20 -18.12 16.98
CA VAL A 118 -14.31 -17.48 17.95
C VAL A 118 -13.89 -16.09 17.48
N ALA A 119 -13.56 -15.93 16.19
CA ALA A 119 -13.20 -14.65 15.59
C ALA A 119 -14.35 -13.62 15.69
N ALA A 120 -15.57 -14.03 15.37
CA ALA A 120 -16.77 -13.21 15.51
C ALA A 120 -17.00 -12.79 16.97
N GLY A 121 -16.82 -13.71 17.93
CA GLY A 121 -16.91 -13.39 19.35
C GLY A 121 -15.89 -12.34 19.81
N LEU A 122 -14.64 -12.46 19.35
CA LEU A 122 -13.60 -11.45 19.62
C LEU A 122 -13.95 -10.09 19.02
N LEU A 123 -14.48 -10.05 17.79
CA LEU A 123 -14.94 -8.81 17.16
C LEU A 123 -16.13 -8.19 17.92
N GLU A 124 -17.10 -9.00 18.33
CA GLU A 124 -18.27 -8.55 19.09
C GLU A 124 -17.88 -7.94 20.44
N ASP A 125 -16.93 -8.56 21.15
CA ASP A 125 -16.39 -8.05 22.41
C ASP A 125 -15.72 -6.67 22.24
N GLU A 126 -15.16 -6.40 21.06
CA GLU A 126 -14.58 -5.10 20.70
C GLU A 126 -15.59 -4.12 20.11
N GLY A 127 -16.82 -4.59 19.83
CA GLY A 127 -17.94 -3.82 19.35
C GLY A 127 -17.99 -3.66 17.84
N TYR A 128 -17.56 -4.68 17.12
CA TYR A 128 -17.71 -4.88 15.68
C TYR A 128 -18.70 -6.01 15.40
N GLN A 129 -19.34 -5.94 14.24
CA GLN A 129 -20.16 -7.01 13.67
C GLN A 129 -19.75 -7.24 12.22
N VAL A 130 -19.92 -8.47 11.74
CA VAL A 130 -19.70 -8.79 10.32
C VAL A 130 -21.05 -8.71 9.61
N GLU A 131 -21.13 -7.88 8.59
CA GLU A 131 -22.28 -7.77 7.71
C GLU A 131 -21.88 -8.14 6.27
N LEU A 132 -22.85 -8.38 5.40
CA LEU A 132 -22.59 -8.53 3.96
C LEU A 132 -22.88 -7.20 3.29
N ASP A 133 -21.92 -6.71 2.50
CA ASP A 133 -22.10 -5.57 1.64
C ASP A 133 -23.22 -5.86 0.62
N ALA A 134 -24.16 -4.93 0.50
CA ALA A 134 -25.37 -5.15 -0.29
C ALA A 134 -25.10 -5.19 -1.80
N ASP A 135 -24.02 -4.53 -2.25
CA ASP A 135 -23.67 -4.40 -3.67
C ASP A 135 -22.72 -5.50 -4.12
N SER A 136 -21.68 -5.80 -3.33
CA SER A 136 -20.68 -6.83 -3.66
C SER A 136 -20.97 -8.21 -3.07
N GLY A 137 -21.85 -8.30 -2.06
CA GLY A 137 -22.09 -9.54 -1.32
C GLY A 137 -20.92 -9.98 -0.43
N ARG A 138 -19.87 -9.16 -0.32
CA ARG A 138 -18.66 -9.46 0.47
C ARG A 138 -18.86 -9.13 1.94
N ALA A 139 -18.15 -9.83 2.82
CA ALA A 139 -18.15 -9.51 4.24
C ALA A 139 -17.49 -8.14 4.50
N ILE A 140 -18.15 -7.33 5.33
CA ILE A 140 -17.64 -6.05 5.83
C ILE A 140 -17.72 -6.01 7.36
N PHE A 141 -16.73 -5.38 7.98
CA PHE A 141 -16.63 -5.21 9.41
C PHE A 141 -17.26 -3.88 9.81
N VAL A 142 -18.40 -3.94 10.49
CA VAL A 142 -19.22 -2.78 10.87
C VAL A 142 -19.02 -2.48 12.35
N ASP A 143 -18.50 -1.29 12.67
CA ASP A 143 -18.45 -0.83 14.07
C ASP A 143 -19.88 -0.59 14.57
N SER A 144 -20.29 -1.34 15.59
CA SER A 144 -21.69 -1.39 16.03
C SER A 144 -22.20 -0.11 16.72
N ARG A 145 -21.34 0.89 16.99
CA ARG A 145 -21.76 2.18 17.57
C ARG A 145 -21.81 3.29 16.53
N SER A 146 -20.91 3.27 15.55
CA SER A 146 -20.82 4.29 14.50
C SER A 146 -21.56 3.87 13.22
N GLY A 147 -21.77 2.58 13.00
CA GLY A 147 -22.32 2.02 11.76
C GLY A 147 -21.36 2.07 10.58
N MET A 148 -20.09 2.42 10.79
CA MET A 148 -19.08 2.44 9.73
C MET A 148 -18.65 1.03 9.37
N GLY A 149 -18.79 0.65 8.10
CA GLY A 149 -18.29 -0.59 7.53
C GLY A 149 -16.92 -0.41 6.90
N SER A 150 -16.05 -1.41 7.06
CA SER A 150 -14.75 -1.52 6.39
C SER A 150 -14.64 -2.89 5.72
N ALA A 151 -14.03 -2.97 4.55
CA ALA A 151 -13.67 -4.26 3.94
C ALA A 151 -12.46 -4.89 4.65
N SER A 152 -11.53 -4.07 5.14
CA SER A 152 -10.37 -4.53 5.90
C SER A 152 -10.76 -4.82 7.35
N ALA A 153 -10.22 -5.92 7.89
CA ALA A 153 -10.44 -6.33 9.26
C ALA A 153 -9.88 -5.31 10.28
N PRO A 154 -10.58 -5.02 11.38
CA PRO A 154 -10.06 -4.15 12.42
C PRO A 154 -8.94 -4.85 13.20
N VAL A 155 -7.96 -4.08 13.66
CA VAL A 155 -6.93 -4.58 14.59
C VAL A 155 -7.55 -4.74 15.98
N LEU A 156 -7.55 -5.97 16.49
CA LEU A 156 -8.07 -6.30 17.82
C LEU A 156 -7.10 -5.81 18.91
N ARG A 157 -7.61 -5.18 19.98
CA ARG A 157 -6.83 -4.81 21.17
C ARG A 157 -6.16 -6.01 21.84
N ALA A 158 -6.79 -7.19 21.77
CA ALA A 158 -6.18 -8.43 22.24
C ALA A 158 -4.87 -8.76 21.48
N SER A 159 -4.77 -8.40 20.20
CA SER A 159 -3.56 -8.55 19.40
C SER A 159 -2.45 -7.59 19.86
N GLU A 160 -2.79 -6.34 20.16
CA GLU A 160 -1.79 -5.35 20.60
C GLU A 160 -1.10 -5.73 21.93
N ALA A 161 -1.86 -6.37 22.82
CA ALA A 161 -1.37 -6.88 24.09
C ALA A 161 -0.50 -8.15 23.95
N ALA A 162 -0.56 -8.83 22.80
CA ALA A 162 0.22 -10.03 22.52
C ALA A 162 1.66 -9.69 22.08
N PRO A 163 2.63 -10.61 22.29
CA PRO A 163 3.95 -10.51 21.68
C PRO A 163 3.85 -10.30 20.17
N GLU A 164 4.76 -9.50 19.60
CA GLU A 164 4.76 -9.15 18.18
C GLU A 164 4.73 -10.37 17.25
N GLU A 165 5.48 -11.41 17.60
CA GLU A 165 5.57 -12.70 16.89
C GLU A 165 4.27 -13.52 16.87
N ASP A 166 3.29 -13.16 17.70
CA ASP A 166 2.01 -13.85 17.82
C ASP A 166 0.83 -13.03 17.24
N ARG A 167 1.04 -11.75 16.90
CA ARG A 167 -0.03 -10.84 16.44
C ARG A 167 -0.71 -11.30 15.15
N TRP A 168 0.08 -11.89 14.24
CA TRP A 168 -0.44 -12.43 12.98
C TRP A 168 -1.52 -13.51 13.19
N ARG A 169 -1.47 -14.25 14.32
CA ARG A 169 -2.46 -15.28 14.62
C ARG A 169 -3.85 -14.69 14.83
N PHE A 170 -3.95 -13.47 15.35
CA PHE A 170 -5.22 -12.78 15.49
C PHE A 170 -5.73 -12.28 14.14
N ALA A 171 -4.85 -11.72 13.31
CA ALA A 171 -5.21 -11.26 11.97
C ALA A 171 -5.75 -12.41 11.11
N LEU A 172 -5.00 -13.51 11.01
CA LEU A 172 -5.43 -14.69 10.28
C LEU A 172 -6.70 -15.32 10.88
N LEU A 173 -6.84 -15.35 12.21
CA LEU A 173 -8.08 -15.82 12.84
C LEU A 173 -9.29 -14.99 12.37
N VAL A 174 -9.17 -13.68 12.30
CA VAL A 174 -10.24 -12.81 11.78
C VAL A 174 -10.50 -13.05 10.29
N GLU A 175 -9.45 -13.25 9.49
CA GLU A 175 -9.60 -13.57 8.06
C GLU A 175 -10.39 -14.86 7.82
N THR A 176 -10.38 -15.84 8.75
CA THR A 176 -11.18 -17.08 8.59
C THR A 176 -12.68 -16.84 8.35
N LEU A 177 -13.21 -15.68 8.78
CA LEU A 177 -14.60 -15.26 8.52
C LEU A 177 -14.92 -15.08 7.03
N THR A 178 -13.91 -14.80 6.20
CA THR A 178 -14.08 -14.51 4.77
C THR A 178 -13.50 -15.59 3.87
N LEU A 179 -12.54 -16.39 4.34
CA LEU A 179 -11.80 -17.37 3.53
C LEU A 179 -12.65 -18.54 2.99
N VAL A 180 -13.76 -18.88 3.66
CA VAL A 180 -14.64 -20.01 3.25
C VAL A 180 -15.79 -19.59 2.34
N THR A 181 -15.91 -18.29 2.03
CA THR A 181 -16.97 -17.77 1.17
C THR A 181 -16.39 -17.41 -0.19
N PRO A 182 -16.83 -18.03 -1.30
CA PRO A 182 -16.41 -17.63 -2.63
C PRO A 182 -16.76 -16.17 -2.94
N LEU A 183 -15.84 -15.48 -3.61
CA LEU A 183 -16.03 -14.11 -4.15
C LEU A 183 -16.95 -14.08 -5.37
N GLY A 184 -17.06 -15.19 -6.10
CA GLY A 184 -17.88 -15.27 -7.29
C GLY A 184 -17.79 -16.64 -7.97
N VAL A 185 -18.47 -16.76 -9.11
CA VAL A 185 -18.46 -17.97 -9.95
C VAL A 185 -18.22 -17.57 -11.40
N ASP A 186 -17.32 -18.28 -12.07
CA ASP A 186 -17.16 -18.21 -13.51
C ASP A 186 -18.42 -18.75 -14.21
N ALA A 187 -19.12 -17.88 -14.95
CA ALA A 187 -20.36 -18.21 -15.62
C ALA A 187 -20.23 -19.27 -16.75
N HIS A 188 -19.01 -19.50 -17.25
CA HIS A 188 -18.70 -20.44 -18.32
C HIS A 188 -18.21 -21.79 -17.78
N THR A 189 -17.31 -21.76 -16.80
CA THR A 189 -16.68 -22.98 -16.26
C THR A 189 -17.39 -23.51 -15.01
N GLY A 190 -18.16 -22.66 -14.32
CA GLY A 190 -18.77 -22.99 -13.04
C GLY A 190 -17.78 -23.01 -11.86
N ARG A 191 -16.52 -22.61 -12.08
CA ARG A 191 -15.48 -22.58 -11.05
C ARG A 191 -15.71 -21.40 -10.10
N PHE A 192 -15.48 -21.62 -8.81
CA PHE A 192 -15.52 -20.57 -7.80
C PHE A 192 -14.24 -19.75 -7.80
N TYR A 193 -14.38 -18.44 -7.61
CA TYR A 193 -13.29 -17.54 -7.26
C TYR A 193 -13.23 -17.42 -5.75
N TRP A 194 -12.10 -17.75 -5.15
CA TRP A 194 -11.87 -17.65 -3.71
C TRP A 194 -11.08 -16.40 -3.39
N SER A 195 -11.19 -15.88 -2.17
CA SER A 195 -10.26 -14.86 -1.67
C SER A 195 -8.85 -15.42 -1.59
N VAL A 196 -8.73 -16.69 -1.18
CA VAL A 196 -7.49 -17.47 -1.23
C VAL A 196 -7.82 -18.86 -1.74
N GLU A 197 -7.23 -19.26 -2.86
CA GLU A 197 -7.31 -20.61 -3.41
C GLU A 197 -6.02 -21.36 -3.11
N VAL A 198 -6.13 -22.56 -2.50
CA VAL A 198 -4.97 -23.40 -2.22
C VAL A 198 -4.67 -24.28 -3.43
N ILE A 199 -3.57 -23.97 -4.12
CA ILE A 199 -3.13 -24.68 -5.32
C ILE A 199 -2.38 -25.96 -4.95
N GLU A 200 -1.45 -25.85 -3.99
CA GLU A 200 -0.72 -27.00 -3.46
C GLU A 200 -0.37 -26.79 -1.98
N TYR A 201 -0.35 -27.89 -1.22
CA TYR A 201 0.10 -27.90 0.17
C TYR A 201 0.93 -29.15 0.42
N ILE A 202 2.14 -28.94 0.92
CA ILE A 202 3.06 -29.98 1.35
C ILE A 202 3.34 -29.77 2.83
N GLY A 203 2.85 -30.70 3.67
CA GLY A 203 3.08 -30.65 5.11
C GLY A 203 4.57 -30.74 5.50
N GLU A 204 4.84 -30.45 6.77
CA GLU A 204 6.18 -30.58 7.37
C GLU A 204 6.75 -32.00 7.15
N SER A 205 7.98 -32.07 6.65
CA SER A 205 8.66 -33.34 6.39
C SER A 205 9.19 -33.98 7.67
N ASP A 206 9.29 -35.31 7.70
CA ASP A 206 9.83 -36.06 8.84
C ASP A 206 11.28 -35.68 9.17
N ASP A 207 12.03 -35.19 8.19
CA ASP A 207 13.41 -34.73 8.32
C ASP A 207 13.52 -33.26 8.81
N GLY A 208 12.41 -32.63 9.19
CA GLY A 208 12.36 -31.28 9.78
C GLY A 208 12.30 -30.13 8.78
N GLY A 209 12.08 -30.41 7.49
CA GLY A 209 11.78 -29.39 6.49
C GLY A 209 10.38 -28.79 6.72
N ALA A 210 10.29 -27.46 6.65
CA ALA A 210 9.05 -26.71 6.85
C ALA A 210 7.92 -27.16 5.90
N GLU A 211 6.67 -26.87 6.30
CA GLU A 211 5.53 -26.95 5.39
C GLU A 211 5.65 -25.90 4.28
N LEU A 212 5.07 -26.20 3.12
CA LEU A 212 5.11 -25.37 1.92
C LEU A 212 3.70 -25.26 1.34
N SER A 213 3.30 -24.06 0.95
CA SER A 213 2.00 -23.84 0.33
C SER A 213 2.13 -22.96 -0.91
N VAL A 214 1.47 -23.35 -2.00
CA VAL A 214 1.23 -22.46 -3.15
C VAL A 214 -0.23 -22.03 -3.09
N ILE A 215 -0.44 -20.72 -3.01
CA ILE A 215 -1.78 -20.13 -2.89
C ILE A 215 -1.96 -19.04 -3.93
N ASP A 216 -3.15 -18.97 -4.51
CA ASP A 216 -3.58 -17.84 -5.35
C ASP A 216 -4.43 -16.92 -4.47
N MET A 217 -4.00 -15.68 -4.28
CA MET A 217 -4.69 -14.67 -3.45
C MET A 217 -5.34 -13.64 -4.35
N ALA A 218 -6.61 -13.35 -4.14
CA ALA A 218 -7.32 -12.32 -4.91
C ALA A 218 -6.68 -10.94 -4.70
N VAL A 219 -6.48 -10.19 -5.80
CA VAL A 219 -5.88 -8.86 -5.73
C VAL A 219 -6.87 -7.88 -5.08
N GLU A 220 -6.43 -7.17 -4.04
CA GLU A 220 -7.18 -6.11 -3.38
C GLU A 220 -7.37 -4.96 -4.39
N ASP A 221 -8.58 -4.85 -4.96
CA ASP A 221 -8.98 -4.00 -6.09
C ASP A 221 -8.71 -4.50 -7.53
N GLY A 222 -8.43 -5.79 -7.71
CA GLY A 222 -8.41 -6.42 -9.03
C GLY A 222 -9.82 -6.77 -9.53
N ASP A 223 -9.94 -7.07 -10.83
CA ASP A 223 -11.14 -7.66 -11.39
C ASP A 223 -11.37 -9.07 -10.82
N LEU A 224 -12.61 -9.58 -10.91
CA LEU A 224 -12.91 -10.93 -10.44
C LEU A 224 -12.10 -11.96 -11.23
N GLY A 225 -11.16 -12.61 -10.55
CA GLY A 225 -10.24 -13.58 -11.14
C GLY A 225 -8.79 -13.12 -11.19
N ASP A 226 -8.53 -11.83 -10.94
CA ASP A 226 -7.17 -11.32 -10.77
C ASP A 226 -6.62 -11.86 -9.45
N VAL A 227 -5.49 -12.55 -9.55
CA VAL A 227 -4.85 -13.22 -8.41
C VAL A 227 -3.35 -13.03 -8.45
N THR A 228 -2.73 -12.95 -7.27
CA THR A 228 -1.30 -13.09 -7.09
C THR A 228 -1.01 -14.49 -6.57
N ARG A 229 -0.17 -15.24 -7.29
CA ARG A 229 0.30 -16.56 -6.85
C ARG A 229 1.46 -16.39 -5.90
N ALA A 230 1.34 -16.88 -4.68
CA ALA A 230 2.38 -16.83 -3.66
C ALA A 230 2.87 -18.22 -3.24
N LEU A 231 4.18 -18.31 -2.95
CA LEU A 231 4.79 -19.45 -2.26
C LEU A 231 5.02 -19.08 -0.80
N VAL A 232 4.48 -19.89 0.10
CA VAL A 232 4.59 -19.71 1.55
C VAL A 232 5.44 -20.82 2.15
N VAL A 233 6.38 -20.45 3.02
CA VAL A 233 7.22 -21.39 3.78
C VAL A 233 6.86 -21.30 5.27
N GLY A 234 6.41 -22.40 5.84
CA GLY A 234 5.84 -22.44 7.19
C GLY A 234 4.34 -22.06 7.21
N PRO A 235 3.79 -21.82 8.42
CA PRO A 235 2.40 -21.41 8.56
C PRO A 235 2.12 -20.12 7.80
N TRP A 236 1.10 -20.15 6.95
CA TRP A 236 0.61 -18.93 6.32
C TRP A 236 0.11 -17.96 7.39
N GLN A 237 0.43 -16.68 7.24
CA GLN A 237 0.24 -15.67 8.29
C GLN A 237 -0.91 -14.69 7.98
N GLY A 238 -1.77 -15.01 7.02
CA GLY A 238 -2.80 -14.12 6.49
C GLY A 238 -2.36 -13.41 5.22
N SER A 239 -3.26 -12.63 4.64
CA SER A 239 -3.09 -12.00 3.32
C SER A 239 -1.94 -10.97 3.31
N ASP A 240 -1.66 -10.34 4.45
CA ASP A 240 -0.51 -9.45 4.66
C ASP A 240 0.76 -10.17 5.16
N GLY A 241 0.72 -11.50 5.20
CA GLY A 241 1.79 -12.36 5.67
C GLY A 241 3.02 -12.34 4.77
N VAL A 242 4.18 -12.70 5.32
CA VAL A 242 5.41 -12.82 4.53
C VAL A 242 5.33 -14.04 3.61
N VAL A 243 5.70 -13.85 2.35
CA VAL A 243 5.79 -14.91 1.33
C VAL A 243 7.24 -15.08 0.85
N GLU A 244 7.60 -16.30 0.46
CA GLU A 244 8.91 -16.63 -0.09
C GLU A 244 9.05 -16.14 -1.54
N ALA A 245 7.95 -16.08 -2.28
CA ALA A 245 7.89 -15.46 -3.61
C ALA A 245 6.44 -15.18 -4.00
N GLU A 246 6.27 -14.29 -4.96
CA GLU A 246 4.99 -13.94 -5.57
C GLU A 246 5.14 -13.75 -7.08
N LYS A 247 4.08 -14.05 -7.83
CA LYS A 247 3.97 -13.71 -9.25
C LYS A 247 2.52 -13.49 -9.69
N ASP A 248 2.31 -12.72 -10.76
CA ASP A 248 1.07 -12.86 -11.54
C ASP A 248 1.10 -14.20 -12.32
N PRO A 249 0.15 -15.13 -12.09
CA PRO A 249 0.12 -16.40 -12.81
C PRO A 249 -0.22 -16.28 -14.30
N ASN A 250 -0.70 -15.13 -14.76
CA ASN A 250 -0.97 -14.85 -16.17
C ASN A 250 0.25 -14.28 -16.92
N GLU A 251 1.29 -13.86 -16.19
CA GLU A 251 2.52 -13.32 -16.77
C GLU A 251 3.63 -14.37 -16.90
N THR A 252 4.57 -14.12 -17.82
CA THR A 252 5.73 -14.99 -17.97
C THR A 252 6.72 -14.73 -16.83
N LEU A 253 7.24 -15.77 -16.18
CA LEU A 253 8.20 -15.61 -15.09
C LEU A 253 9.42 -14.78 -15.52
N GLY A 254 9.71 -13.73 -14.74
CA GLY A 254 10.82 -12.82 -14.98
C GLY A 254 10.52 -11.70 -15.97
N GLU A 255 9.27 -11.53 -16.40
CA GLU A 255 8.78 -10.34 -17.09
C GLU A 255 8.81 -9.11 -16.18
N ALA A 256 8.19 -9.24 -15.00
CA ALA A 256 8.31 -8.32 -13.87
C ALA A 256 8.91 -9.05 -12.65
N LEU A 257 9.30 -8.26 -11.64
CA LEU A 257 9.57 -8.71 -10.28
C LEU A 257 8.46 -8.13 -9.40
N ASP A 258 7.50 -8.99 -9.06
CA ASP A 258 6.31 -8.60 -8.30
C ASP A 258 6.62 -8.28 -6.84
N SER A 259 7.71 -8.86 -6.32
CA SER A 259 8.19 -8.57 -4.98
C SER A 259 9.24 -7.47 -4.94
N TRP A 260 9.05 -6.52 -4.03
CA TRP A 260 10.06 -5.49 -3.72
C TRP A 260 11.42 -6.12 -3.36
N ARG A 261 11.42 -7.25 -2.64
CA ARG A 261 12.63 -7.99 -2.27
C ARG A 261 13.41 -8.44 -3.50
N ASP A 262 12.71 -9.02 -4.47
CA ASP A 262 13.34 -9.59 -5.67
C ASP A 262 13.87 -8.49 -6.59
N ALA A 263 13.12 -7.39 -6.73
CA ALA A 263 13.58 -6.17 -7.39
C ALA A 263 14.87 -5.63 -6.76
N THR A 264 14.97 -5.70 -5.43
CA THR A 264 16.14 -5.27 -4.66
C THR A 264 17.35 -6.16 -4.89
N TYR A 265 17.17 -7.47 -4.97
CA TYR A 265 18.25 -8.40 -5.29
C TYR A 265 18.83 -8.12 -6.69
N VAL A 266 17.98 -8.03 -7.70
CA VAL A 266 18.41 -7.80 -9.09
C VAL A 266 19.09 -6.44 -9.21
N THR A 267 18.53 -5.40 -8.59
CA THR A 267 19.14 -4.07 -8.62
C THR A 267 20.50 -4.05 -7.91
N SER A 268 20.63 -4.75 -6.79
CA SER A 268 21.92 -4.90 -6.09
C SER A 268 22.96 -5.60 -6.95
N ALA A 269 22.56 -6.66 -7.69
CA ALA A 269 23.46 -7.33 -8.62
C ALA A 269 23.95 -6.39 -9.74
N LEU A 270 23.08 -5.51 -10.24
CA LEU A 270 23.44 -4.49 -11.24
C LEU A 270 24.41 -3.42 -10.69
N MET A 271 24.56 -3.29 -9.36
CA MET A 271 25.49 -2.33 -8.75
C MET A 271 26.94 -2.80 -8.71
N THR A 272 27.26 -4.02 -9.17
CA THR A 272 28.67 -4.47 -9.26
C THR A 272 29.56 -3.45 -9.99
N GLY A 273 30.81 -3.32 -9.52
CA GLY A 273 31.83 -2.48 -10.14
C GLY A 273 32.27 -2.97 -11.54
N SER A 274 31.88 -4.20 -11.91
CA SER A 274 32.07 -4.75 -13.25
C SER A 274 31.27 -3.98 -14.31
N THR A 275 31.85 -3.85 -15.50
CA THR A 275 31.21 -3.21 -16.67
C THR A 275 30.08 -4.04 -17.28
N ALA A 276 30.09 -5.36 -17.04
CA ALA A 276 29.04 -6.29 -17.45
C ALA A 276 28.78 -7.28 -16.31
N LEU A 277 27.54 -7.69 -16.16
CA LEU A 277 27.15 -8.76 -15.23
C LEU A 277 27.26 -10.09 -15.98
N LYS A 278 28.22 -10.96 -15.62
CA LYS A 278 28.51 -12.20 -16.34
C LYS A 278 28.05 -13.43 -15.58
N ARG A 279 28.20 -13.45 -14.26
CA ARG A 279 27.83 -14.62 -13.46
C ARG A 279 27.23 -14.22 -12.12
N VAL A 280 26.02 -14.70 -11.86
CA VAL A 280 25.26 -14.42 -10.63
C VAL A 280 24.97 -15.72 -9.91
N LEU A 281 25.17 -15.71 -8.59
CA LEU A 281 24.76 -16.79 -7.70
C LEU A 281 23.51 -16.33 -6.94
N VAL A 282 22.44 -17.10 -7.01
CA VAL A 282 21.21 -16.89 -6.23
C VAL A 282 21.14 -17.95 -5.13
N CYS A 283 21.05 -17.53 -3.87
CA CYS A 283 20.85 -18.41 -2.73
C CYS A 283 19.35 -18.50 -2.40
N GLY A 284 18.81 -19.71 -2.47
CA GLY A 284 17.37 -19.95 -2.46
C GLY A 284 16.76 -19.78 -3.85
N CYS A 285 15.74 -20.57 -4.14
CA CYS A 285 15.12 -20.49 -5.46
C CYS A 285 14.25 -19.23 -5.63
N ALA A 286 13.60 -18.73 -4.58
CA ALA A 286 12.64 -17.61 -4.63
C ALA A 286 11.68 -17.73 -5.84
N CYS A 287 11.13 -18.93 -6.05
CA CYS A 287 10.34 -19.32 -7.24
C CYS A 287 10.99 -19.11 -8.62
N GLY A 288 12.25 -18.69 -8.66
CA GLY A 288 13.01 -18.40 -9.85
C GLY A 288 12.89 -16.97 -10.36
N ALA A 289 12.15 -16.08 -9.70
CA ALA A 289 11.88 -14.73 -10.20
C ALA A 289 13.16 -13.92 -10.46
N PRO A 290 14.11 -13.76 -9.51
CA PRO A 290 15.37 -13.06 -9.79
C PRO A 290 16.19 -13.71 -10.91
N ALA A 291 16.22 -15.05 -10.95
CA ALA A 291 17.00 -15.79 -11.94
C ALA A 291 16.42 -15.65 -13.36
N ALA A 292 15.11 -15.79 -13.50
CA ALA A 292 14.38 -15.64 -14.75
C ALA A 292 14.47 -14.21 -15.28
N PHE A 293 14.36 -13.22 -14.39
CA PHE A 293 14.51 -11.81 -14.75
C PHE A 293 15.92 -11.50 -15.26
N ILE A 294 16.96 -11.93 -14.55
CA ILE A 294 18.36 -11.75 -14.99
C ILE A 294 18.58 -12.43 -16.35
N ARG A 295 18.08 -13.66 -16.52
CA ARG A 295 18.15 -14.38 -17.80
C ARG A 295 17.51 -13.59 -18.94
N ARG A 296 16.35 -12.97 -18.70
CA ARG A 296 15.58 -12.22 -19.70
C ARG A 296 16.28 -10.91 -20.10
N TYR A 297 16.61 -10.07 -19.12
CA TYR A 297 17.10 -8.71 -19.37
C TYR A 297 18.64 -8.65 -19.53
N ILE A 298 19.35 -9.71 -19.16
CA ILE A 298 20.82 -9.80 -19.24
C ILE A 298 21.19 -11.15 -19.86
N PRO A 299 20.88 -11.40 -21.16
CA PRO A 299 21.06 -12.72 -21.77
C PRO A 299 22.49 -13.25 -21.71
N GLY A 300 23.49 -12.36 -21.65
CA GLY A 300 24.91 -12.71 -21.48
C GLY A 300 25.31 -13.14 -20.06
N ALA A 301 24.43 -12.94 -19.07
CA ALA A 301 24.64 -13.40 -17.70
C ALA A 301 24.31 -14.89 -17.57
N ARG A 302 25.04 -15.54 -16.66
CA ARG A 302 24.84 -16.94 -16.28
C ARG A 302 24.40 -17.00 -14.84
N VAL A 303 23.34 -17.76 -14.58
CA VAL A 303 22.73 -17.79 -13.26
C VAL A 303 22.83 -19.19 -12.68
N ASP A 304 23.50 -19.28 -11.53
CA ASP A 304 23.50 -20.47 -10.70
C ASP A 304 22.61 -20.22 -9.50
N VAL A 305 21.77 -21.18 -9.15
CA VAL A 305 20.88 -21.15 -8.00
C VAL A 305 21.28 -22.28 -7.07
N ILE A 306 21.45 -21.98 -5.78
CA ILE A 306 21.62 -23.00 -4.74
C ILE A 306 20.30 -23.13 -3.99
N GLU A 307 19.66 -24.30 -4.09
CA GLU A 307 18.43 -24.61 -3.37
C GLU A 307 18.56 -26.00 -2.75
N ARG A 308 18.55 -26.10 -1.42
CA ARG A 308 18.74 -27.38 -0.73
C ARG A 308 17.48 -28.24 -0.77
N ASP A 309 16.31 -27.60 -0.76
CA ASP A 309 15.02 -28.29 -0.70
C ASP A 309 14.49 -28.53 -2.12
N GLU A 310 14.51 -29.80 -2.53
CA GLU A 310 13.99 -30.20 -3.84
C GLU A 310 12.50 -29.88 -4.00
N ARG A 311 11.73 -29.84 -2.91
CA ARG A 311 10.31 -29.47 -2.95
C ARG A 311 10.16 -28.04 -3.44
N MET A 312 10.99 -27.11 -2.97
CA MET A 312 11.02 -25.72 -3.44
C MET A 312 11.29 -25.66 -4.94
N THR A 313 12.32 -26.36 -5.42
CA THR A 313 12.66 -26.38 -6.85
C THR A 313 11.53 -26.96 -7.70
N ASN A 314 10.86 -28.01 -7.22
CA ASN A 314 9.74 -28.61 -7.93
C ASN A 314 8.53 -27.66 -8.01
N LEU A 315 8.19 -27.00 -6.89
CA LEU A 315 7.10 -26.00 -6.86
C LEU A 315 7.39 -24.82 -7.80
N SER A 316 8.64 -24.33 -7.83
CA SER A 316 9.05 -23.27 -8.75
C SER A 316 8.85 -23.65 -10.22
N ILE A 317 9.16 -24.90 -10.59
CA ILE A 317 8.99 -25.38 -11.97
C ILE A 317 7.52 -25.58 -12.30
N GLU A 318 6.76 -26.21 -11.39
CA GLU A 318 5.39 -26.65 -11.65
C GLU A 318 4.38 -25.51 -11.60
N TYR A 319 4.53 -24.60 -10.63
CA TYR A 319 3.53 -23.56 -10.37
C TYR A 319 4.00 -22.14 -10.69
N PHE A 320 5.31 -21.94 -10.84
CA PHE A 320 5.90 -20.65 -11.18
C PHE A 320 6.52 -20.61 -12.58
N ASP A 321 6.51 -21.71 -13.33
CA ASP A 321 7.04 -21.81 -14.69
C ASP A 321 8.55 -21.54 -14.79
N LEU A 322 9.30 -21.89 -13.74
CA LEU A 322 10.76 -21.80 -13.78
C LEU A 322 11.36 -22.80 -14.78
N GLU A 323 11.95 -22.26 -15.84
CA GLU A 323 12.76 -23.04 -16.78
C GLU A 323 14.22 -23.11 -16.31
N CYS A 324 14.65 -24.29 -15.85
CA CYS A 324 16.02 -24.48 -15.36
C CYS A 324 16.58 -25.88 -15.62
N THR A 325 17.92 -25.98 -15.57
CA THR A 325 18.64 -27.26 -15.55
C THR A 325 18.88 -27.66 -14.09
N LYS A 326 18.22 -28.75 -13.65
CA LYS A 326 18.54 -29.38 -12.36
C LYS A 326 19.92 -30.02 -12.43
N CYS A 327 20.82 -29.58 -11.55
CA CYS A 327 22.21 -29.99 -11.52
C CYS A 327 22.46 -30.88 -10.30
N ASP A 328 22.81 -32.13 -10.57
CA ASP A 328 23.27 -33.08 -9.55
C ASP A 328 24.72 -32.79 -9.14
N GLU A 329 25.22 -33.50 -8.12
CA GLU A 329 26.57 -33.29 -7.59
C GLU A 329 27.70 -33.55 -8.61
N ASP A 330 27.43 -34.28 -9.69
CA ASP A 330 28.38 -34.59 -10.75
C ASP A 330 28.56 -33.44 -11.75
N VAL A 331 27.66 -32.46 -11.75
CA VAL A 331 27.79 -31.26 -12.59
C VAL A 331 28.83 -30.33 -11.95
N ASP A 332 29.86 -29.99 -12.72
CA ASP A 332 30.92 -29.10 -12.26
C ASP A 332 30.40 -27.66 -12.12
N ILE A 333 30.06 -27.27 -10.89
CA ILE A 333 29.64 -25.91 -10.55
C ILE A 333 30.72 -24.86 -10.82
N SER A 334 32.00 -25.24 -10.95
CA SER A 334 33.04 -24.28 -11.34
C SER A 334 32.89 -23.82 -12.79
N SER A 335 32.32 -24.66 -13.66
CA SER A 335 32.02 -24.32 -15.05
C SER A 335 30.98 -23.20 -15.13
N ALA A 336 31.06 -22.35 -16.17
CA ALA A 336 30.17 -21.20 -16.32
C ALA A 336 28.78 -21.55 -16.90
N GLY A 337 28.47 -22.82 -17.19
CA GLY A 337 27.21 -23.24 -17.83
C GLY A 337 27.09 -22.84 -19.30
N ALA A 338 25.88 -22.84 -19.86
CA ALA A 338 25.56 -22.18 -21.13
C ALA A 338 25.06 -20.74 -20.91
N GLU A 339 25.09 -19.91 -21.95
CA GLU A 339 24.54 -18.53 -21.91
C GLU A 339 23.02 -18.60 -21.85
N GLY A 340 22.38 -17.79 -21.00
CA GLY A 340 20.94 -17.82 -20.75
C GLY A 340 20.43 -19.06 -19.99
N GLU A 341 21.32 -19.95 -19.53
CA GLU A 341 20.95 -21.11 -18.71
C GLU A 341 20.82 -20.72 -17.23
N ILE A 342 19.72 -21.16 -16.60
CA ILE A 342 19.57 -21.15 -15.14
C ILE A 342 19.87 -22.56 -14.65
N ARG A 343 20.88 -22.71 -13.78
CA ARG A 343 21.25 -24.01 -13.20
C ARG A 343 20.88 -24.05 -11.73
N VAL A 344 20.10 -25.03 -11.31
CA VAL A 344 19.71 -25.19 -9.90
C VAL A 344 20.46 -26.37 -9.30
N PHE A 345 21.32 -26.11 -8.32
CA PHE A 345 22.11 -27.11 -7.61
C PHE A 345 21.45 -27.47 -6.29
N ARG A 346 21.16 -28.77 -6.14
CA ARG A 346 20.50 -29.31 -4.95
C ARG A 346 21.48 -29.67 -3.85
N GLU A 347 21.98 -28.67 -3.15
CA GLU A 347 22.89 -28.87 -2.02
C GLU A 347 22.93 -27.65 -1.09
N SER A 348 23.61 -27.76 0.05
CA SER A 348 23.86 -26.59 0.90
C SER A 348 24.90 -25.66 0.28
N PHE A 349 24.76 -24.36 0.52
CA PHE A 349 25.68 -23.35 0.02
C PHE A 349 27.15 -23.66 0.33
N VAL A 350 27.48 -24.03 1.57
CA VAL A 350 28.88 -24.31 1.97
C VAL A 350 29.45 -25.53 1.24
N LYS A 351 28.61 -26.52 0.90
CA LYS A 351 29.03 -27.68 0.10
C LYS A 351 29.31 -27.27 -1.35
N ALA A 352 28.41 -26.48 -1.94
CA ALA A 352 28.55 -25.96 -3.30
C ALA A 352 29.78 -25.06 -3.42
N ALA A 353 29.91 -24.11 -2.49
CA ALA A 353 30.97 -23.10 -2.47
C ALA A 353 32.34 -23.75 -2.55
N LYS A 354 32.63 -24.80 -1.77
CA LYS A 354 33.92 -25.51 -1.79
C LYS A 354 34.35 -26.03 -3.16
N ARG A 355 33.41 -26.21 -4.08
CA ARG A 355 33.65 -26.66 -5.46
C ARG A 355 33.68 -25.50 -6.46
N MET A 356 33.21 -24.32 -6.07
CA MET A 356 33.29 -23.10 -6.87
C MET A 356 34.72 -22.55 -6.89
N SER A 357 35.11 -22.02 -8.05
CA SER A 357 36.35 -21.23 -8.16
C SER A 357 36.28 -19.98 -7.29
N ALA A 358 37.43 -19.52 -6.81
CA ALA A 358 37.50 -18.22 -6.13
C ALA A 358 37.19 -17.09 -7.13
N GLU A 359 36.58 -16.00 -6.65
CA GLU A 359 36.25 -14.81 -7.44
C GLU A 359 35.43 -15.13 -8.72
N ALA A 360 34.57 -16.16 -8.65
CA ALA A 360 33.83 -16.66 -9.80
C ALA A 360 32.56 -15.86 -10.13
N TYR A 361 31.98 -15.17 -9.15
CA TYR A 361 30.68 -14.50 -9.28
C TYR A 361 30.79 -12.98 -9.16
N ASP A 362 30.11 -12.27 -10.06
CA ASP A 362 30.00 -10.80 -10.02
C ASP A 362 29.01 -10.35 -8.93
N ALA A 363 28.00 -11.17 -8.66
CA ALA A 363 27.02 -10.93 -7.61
C ALA A 363 26.57 -12.22 -6.92
N VAL A 364 26.32 -12.15 -5.62
CA VAL A 364 25.68 -13.21 -4.82
C VAL A 364 24.47 -12.62 -4.11
N ILE A 365 23.28 -13.09 -4.43
CA ILE A 365 22.00 -12.50 -3.99
C ILE A 365 21.04 -13.56 -3.43
N GLY A 366 20.02 -13.15 -2.68
CA GLY A 366 18.91 -14.03 -2.27
C GLY A 366 18.69 -14.08 -0.75
N HIS A 367 18.29 -15.24 -0.23
CA HIS A 367 18.17 -15.48 1.20
C HIS A 367 19.52 -15.85 1.83
N TRP A 368 19.78 -15.41 3.07
CA TRP A 368 20.98 -15.85 3.79
C TRP A 368 21.01 -17.39 3.90
N PRO A 369 22.08 -18.06 3.43
CA PRO A 369 22.06 -19.51 3.31
C PRO A 369 22.24 -20.20 4.67
N ALA A 370 21.14 -20.64 5.28
CA ALA A 370 21.17 -21.45 6.50
C ALA A 370 21.83 -22.82 6.23
N CYS A 371 22.99 -23.07 6.86
CA CYS A 371 23.73 -24.32 6.73
C CYS A 371 23.84 -25.03 8.07
N ASP A 372 23.21 -26.21 8.19
CA ASP A 372 23.15 -26.96 9.45
C ASP A 372 24.55 -27.24 10.01
N GLY A 373 24.78 -26.83 11.26
CA GLY A 373 26.05 -27.04 11.95
C GLY A 373 27.22 -26.20 11.44
N VAL A 374 26.97 -25.16 10.63
CA VAL A 374 27.99 -24.21 10.18
C VAL A 374 27.68 -22.82 10.73
N ASP A 375 28.70 -22.17 11.29
CA ASP A 375 28.59 -20.79 11.78
C ASP A 375 28.53 -19.75 10.64
N ASP A 376 27.88 -18.62 10.91
CA ASP A 376 27.70 -17.52 9.96
C ASP A 376 29.03 -16.93 9.48
N ASP A 377 30.08 -16.93 10.31
CA ASP A 377 31.41 -16.46 9.92
C ASP A 377 32.04 -17.36 8.84
N THR A 378 31.79 -18.67 8.91
CA THR A 378 32.26 -19.63 7.92
C THR A 378 31.45 -19.52 6.63
N ILE A 379 30.13 -19.32 6.73
CA ILE A 379 29.28 -19.03 5.57
C ILE A 379 29.77 -17.75 4.86
N TRP A 380 29.97 -16.66 5.62
CA TRP A 380 30.46 -15.39 5.10
C TRP A 380 31.84 -15.50 4.44
N ARG A 381 32.75 -16.28 5.03
CA ARG A 381 34.10 -16.52 4.46
C ARG A 381 34.02 -17.19 3.09
N GLU A 382 33.12 -18.15 2.91
CA GLU A 382 32.92 -18.82 1.63
C GLU A 382 32.23 -17.89 0.62
N ILE A 383 31.24 -17.09 1.02
CA ILE A 383 30.64 -16.03 0.19
C ILE A 383 31.72 -15.08 -0.32
N CYS A 384 32.55 -14.54 0.58
CA CYS A 384 33.66 -13.65 0.23
C CYS A 384 34.63 -14.30 -0.75
N ARG A 385 34.91 -15.60 -0.61
CA ARG A 385 35.86 -16.31 -1.47
C ARG A 385 35.34 -16.49 -2.89
N VAL A 386 34.05 -16.79 -3.07
CA VAL A 386 33.47 -17.06 -4.39
C VAL A 386 33.04 -15.78 -5.13
N THR A 387 32.84 -14.68 -4.40
CA THR A 387 32.51 -13.37 -4.97
C THR A 387 33.78 -12.67 -5.48
N SER A 388 33.69 -12.05 -6.65
CA SER A 388 34.77 -11.25 -7.22
C SER A 388 35.13 -10.05 -6.35
N ASP A 389 36.36 -9.53 -6.51
CA ASP A 389 36.87 -8.39 -5.76
C ASP A 389 36.06 -7.10 -5.95
N VAL A 390 35.46 -6.92 -7.14
CA VAL A 390 34.53 -5.83 -7.50
C VAL A 390 33.06 -6.23 -7.39
N GLY A 391 32.78 -7.39 -6.79
CA GLY A 391 31.46 -7.98 -6.71
C GLY A 391 30.59 -7.41 -5.59
N VAL A 392 29.31 -7.77 -5.65
CA VAL A 392 28.27 -7.35 -4.69
C VAL A 392 27.59 -8.55 -4.06
N VAL A 393 27.23 -8.42 -2.79
CA VAL A 393 26.46 -9.42 -2.06
C VAL A 393 25.20 -8.77 -1.50
N ALA A 394 24.03 -9.39 -1.64
CA ALA A 394 22.77 -8.87 -1.10
C ALA A 394 21.89 -9.98 -0.51
N PHE A 395 21.59 -9.91 0.80
CA PHE A 395 20.81 -10.96 1.48
C PHE A 395 19.67 -10.41 2.34
N THR A 396 18.56 -11.14 2.39
CA THR A 396 17.50 -10.98 3.41
C THR A 396 17.69 -11.97 4.57
N SER A 397 16.85 -11.81 5.61
CA SER A 397 16.83 -12.65 6.81
C SER A 397 18.10 -12.58 7.65
N THR A 398 18.92 -11.55 7.43
CA THR A 398 20.10 -11.26 8.23
C THR A 398 19.65 -10.70 9.57
N ASN A 399 20.06 -11.35 10.67
CA ASN A 399 19.97 -10.73 11.98
C ASN A 399 21.14 -9.75 12.18
N ALA A 400 21.10 -8.97 13.26
CA ALA A 400 22.15 -8.00 13.57
C ALA A 400 23.55 -8.65 13.68
N ASP A 401 23.67 -9.89 14.16
CA ASP A 401 24.96 -10.57 14.28
C ASP A 401 25.52 -10.95 12.89
N VAL A 402 24.68 -11.52 12.02
CA VAL A 402 25.02 -11.83 10.62
C VAL A 402 25.40 -10.57 9.87
N ALA A 403 24.64 -9.50 10.03
CA ALA A 403 24.95 -8.20 9.42
C ALA A 403 26.30 -7.67 9.89
N ARG A 404 26.65 -7.78 11.18
CA ARG A 404 28.00 -7.39 11.67
C ARG A 404 29.10 -8.20 11.01
N SER A 405 28.92 -9.51 10.84
CA SER A 405 29.88 -10.36 10.12
C SER A 405 30.01 -9.94 8.66
N MET A 406 28.91 -9.64 7.98
CA MET A 406 28.89 -9.15 6.58
C MET A 406 29.58 -7.79 6.41
N ILE A 407 29.35 -6.85 7.33
CA ILE A 407 29.88 -5.49 7.27
C ILE A 407 31.38 -5.47 7.63
N GLY A 408 31.83 -6.40 8.47
CA GLY A 408 33.25 -6.52 8.84
C GLY A 408 33.84 -5.28 9.52
N GLY A 409 32.98 -4.40 10.05
CA GLY A 409 33.35 -3.13 10.68
C GLY A 409 33.64 -1.96 9.72
N ASP A 410 33.49 -2.15 8.40
CA ASP A 410 33.62 -1.09 7.40
C ASP A 410 32.26 -0.75 6.78
N GLU A 411 31.54 0.13 7.45
CA GLU A 411 30.18 0.54 7.07
C GLU A 411 30.12 1.25 5.71
N THR A 412 31.25 1.75 5.20
CA THR A 412 31.28 2.40 3.89
C THR A 412 30.94 1.43 2.76
N ARG A 413 31.12 0.12 2.99
CA ARG A 413 30.90 -0.97 2.04
C ARG A 413 29.53 -1.60 2.12
N ALA A 414 28.69 -1.21 3.08
CA ALA A 414 27.38 -1.81 3.28
C ALA A 414 26.26 -0.79 3.18
N ARG A 415 25.10 -1.23 2.72
CA ARG A 415 23.85 -0.46 2.65
C ARG A 415 22.69 -1.33 3.10
N LEU A 416 21.72 -0.69 3.75
CA LEU A 416 20.48 -1.31 4.18
C LEU A 416 19.39 -0.91 3.20
N LEU A 417 18.88 -1.85 2.42
CA LEU A 417 17.79 -1.60 1.49
C LEU A 417 16.51 -2.04 2.18
N ARG A 418 15.53 -1.13 2.25
CA ARG A 418 14.25 -1.34 2.93
C ARG A 418 13.09 -1.00 2.03
N ASP A 419 12.07 -1.85 2.06
CA ASP A 419 10.81 -1.62 1.38
C ASP A 419 10.23 -0.28 1.83
N PRO A 420 9.90 0.63 0.89
CA PRO A 420 9.30 1.91 1.24
C PRO A 420 8.04 1.75 2.10
N ALA A 421 7.27 0.67 1.99
CA ALA A 421 6.13 0.40 2.87
C ALA A 421 6.58 0.23 4.34
N ASN A 422 7.71 -0.43 4.57
CA ASN A 422 8.28 -0.75 5.89
C ASN A 422 9.19 0.36 6.47
N VAL A 423 9.43 1.46 5.73
CA VAL A 423 10.16 2.63 6.26
C VAL A 423 9.29 3.36 7.28
N THR A 424 9.80 3.49 8.51
CA THR A 424 9.19 4.24 9.61
C THR A 424 9.85 5.61 9.76
N PHE A 425 9.19 6.52 10.47
CA PHE A 425 9.75 7.86 10.74
C PHE A 425 11.08 7.81 11.54
N GLU A 426 11.26 6.80 12.40
CA GLU A 426 12.51 6.60 13.16
C GLU A 426 13.71 6.27 12.27
N ASP A 427 13.47 5.80 11.05
CA ASP A 427 14.51 5.43 10.09
C ASP A 427 15.04 6.61 9.28
N VAL A 428 14.32 7.74 9.26
CA VAL A 428 14.57 8.88 8.37
C VAL A 428 15.08 10.12 9.12
N GLU A 429 14.81 10.26 10.43
CA GLU A 429 15.28 11.39 11.26
C GLU A 429 16.27 11.00 12.37
N ASP A 430 17.50 11.53 12.31
CA ASP A 430 18.52 11.42 13.37
C ASP A 430 18.48 12.58 14.40
N GLU A 431 17.53 13.52 14.32
CA GLU A 431 17.54 14.76 15.14
C GLU A 431 16.56 14.80 16.33
N ARG A 432 16.14 13.65 16.89
CA ARG A 432 15.47 13.67 18.21
C ARG A 432 16.51 13.84 19.34
N PRO A 433 16.38 14.84 20.23
CA PRO A 433 17.22 14.93 21.42
C PRO A 433 16.82 13.84 22.42
N ASP A 434 17.68 12.83 22.56
CA ASP A 434 17.86 11.94 23.71
C ASP A 434 16.59 11.56 24.50
N LYS A 435 15.78 10.63 23.97
CA LYS A 435 15.02 9.69 24.82
C LYS A 435 15.09 8.27 24.27
N ARG A 436 16.07 7.54 24.82
CA ARG A 436 16.50 6.17 24.52
C ARG A 436 17.22 6.04 23.18
N ALA A 437 18.50 6.39 23.17
CA ALA A 437 19.43 5.83 22.21
C ALA A 437 19.26 4.30 22.18
N ARG A 438 18.78 3.75 21.06
CA ARG A 438 19.06 2.35 20.73
C ARG A 438 20.58 2.24 20.78
N THR A 439 21.09 1.37 21.64
CA THR A 439 22.53 1.19 21.85
C THR A 439 23.15 0.57 20.61
N GLY A 440 23.64 1.40 19.69
CA GLY A 440 24.38 1.01 18.49
C GLY A 440 24.28 2.12 17.44
N ASN A 441 25.40 2.78 17.13
CA ASN A 441 25.47 3.74 16.01
C ASN A 441 25.81 3.05 14.68
N ASP A 442 25.83 1.70 14.66
CA ASP A 442 26.27 0.89 13.54
C ASP A 442 25.10 0.35 12.69
N ILE A 443 25.29 0.23 11.37
CA ILE A 443 24.29 -0.25 10.39
C ILE A 443 23.66 -1.57 10.85
N ALA A 444 24.47 -2.47 11.40
CA ALA A 444 24.01 -3.79 11.83
C ALA A 444 22.97 -3.75 12.96
N SER A 445 23.02 -2.74 13.84
CA SER A 445 22.03 -2.57 14.92
C SER A 445 20.68 -2.05 14.44
N LYS A 446 20.60 -1.58 13.19
CA LYS A 446 19.39 -1.04 12.55
C LYS A 446 18.67 -2.05 11.63
N VAL A 447 19.24 -3.25 11.45
CA VAL A 447 18.70 -4.28 10.54
C VAL A 447 17.43 -4.90 11.12
N ASN A 448 16.38 -4.90 10.31
CA ASN A 448 15.12 -5.61 10.53
C ASN A 448 15.06 -6.90 9.72
N SER A 449 14.16 -7.82 10.11
CA SER A 449 13.99 -9.12 9.46
C SER A 449 13.59 -9.04 7.97
N LYS A 450 12.96 -7.94 7.55
CA LYS A 450 12.52 -7.68 6.17
C LYS A 450 13.53 -6.90 5.33
N ASP A 451 14.66 -6.49 5.90
CA ASP A 451 15.65 -5.70 5.16
C ASP A 451 16.53 -6.57 4.27
N VAL A 452 17.00 -5.98 3.17
CA VAL A 452 18.08 -6.54 2.34
C VAL A 452 19.39 -5.83 2.72
N VAL A 453 20.35 -6.59 3.24
CA VAL A 453 21.69 -6.08 3.53
C VAL A 453 22.56 -6.26 2.29
N CYS A 454 22.95 -5.15 1.67
CA CYS A 454 23.83 -5.11 0.50
C CYS A 454 25.26 -4.77 0.93
N CYS A 455 26.26 -5.54 0.50
CA CYS A 455 27.68 -5.34 0.82
C CYS A 455 28.56 -5.46 -0.43
N PHE A 456 29.52 -4.55 -0.59
CA PHE A 456 30.48 -4.52 -1.71
C PHE A 456 31.80 -5.16 -1.30
N MET A 457 32.39 -5.98 -2.17
CA MET A 457 33.66 -6.65 -1.90
C MET A 457 34.86 -5.69 -1.87
N SER A 458 34.77 -4.57 -2.58
CA SER A 458 35.68 -3.42 -2.50
C SER A 458 34.92 -2.17 -2.04
N SER A 459 35.61 -1.15 -1.50
CA SER A 459 34.99 0.15 -1.24
C SER A 459 34.30 0.66 -2.50
N PRO A 460 32.97 0.81 -2.50
CA PRO A 460 32.26 1.32 -3.66
C PRO A 460 32.65 2.79 -3.85
N ASN A 461 32.58 3.30 -5.08
CA ASN A 461 32.62 4.74 -5.27
C ASN A 461 31.41 5.38 -4.55
N ASP A 462 31.58 6.59 -4.02
CA ASP A 462 30.53 7.34 -3.29
C ASP A 462 29.24 7.61 -4.12
N ASP A 463 29.23 7.24 -5.40
CA ASP A 463 28.17 7.48 -6.39
C ASP A 463 27.32 6.24 -6.72
N VAL A 464 27.67 5.03 -6.23
CA VAL A 464 26.98 3.79 -6.64
C VAL A 464 25.51 3.77 -6.25
N PHE A 465 25.18 4.38 -5.11
CA PHE A 465 23.81 4.51 -4.62
C PHE A 465 23.22 5.90 -4.79
N LYS A 466 23.87 6.85 -5.47
CA LYS A 466 23.20 8.16 -5.67
C LYS A 466 22.18 8.00 -6.80
N ALA A 467 20.95 8.45 -6.56
CA ALA A 467 19.91 8.60 -7.58
C ALA A 467 20.31 9.72 -8.56
N ASP A 468 21.34 9.47 -9.38
CA ASP A 468 21.87 10.41 -10.35
C ASP A 468 22.12 9.74 -11.71
N ALA A 469 22.46 10.55 -12.71
CA ALA A 469 22.72 10.10 -14.09
C ALA A 469 23.84 9.03 -14.20
N ALA A 470 24.67 8.83 -13.16
CA ALA A 470 25.68 7.77 -13.17
C ALA A 470 25.09 6.39 -12.88
N TRP A 471 24.01 6.30 -12.08
CA TRP A 471 23.27 5.05 -11.87
C TRP A 471 22.62 4.57 -13.16
N ASP A 472 21.87 5.46 -13.83
CA ASP A 472 21.22 5.16 -15.11
C ASP A 472 22.24 4.73 -16.17
N ALA A 473 23.39 5.41 -16.25
CA ALA A 473 24.45 5.05 -17.18
C ALA A 473 25.04 3.65 -16.91
N ARG A 474 25.19 3.26 -15.64
CA ARG A 474 25.67 1.92 -15.25
C ARG A 474 24.66 0.83 -15.57
N VAL A 475 23.38 1.07 -15.28
CA VAL A 475 22.28 0.15 -15.59
C VAL A 475 22.16 -0.01 -17.11
N ARG A 476 22.14 1.09 -17.87
CA ARG A 476 22.13 1.06 -19.34
C ARG A 476 23.34 0.35 -19.93
N ALA A 477 24.53 0.49 -19.34
CA ALA A 477 25.72 -0.21 -19.80
C ALA A 477 25.62 -1.74 -19.64
N LYS A 478 24.97 -2.22 -18.57
CA LYS A 478 24.81 -3.66 -18.28
C LYS A 478 23.64 -4.28 -19.02
N LEU A 479 22.50 -3.59 -19.07
CA LEU A 479 21.27 -4.05 -19.72
C LEU A 479 21.29 -3.83 -21.24
N GLY A 480 22.12 -2.92 -21.74
CA GLY A 480 22.20 -2.61 -23.16
C GLY A 480 20.85 -2.13 -23.70
N GLY A 481 20.35 -2.78 -24.75
CA GLY A 481 19.04 -2.46 -25.34
C GLY A 481 17.85 -2.77 -24.42
N ALA A 482 18.02 -3.71 -23.47
CA ALA A 482 16.98 -4.09 -22.52
C ALA A 482 16.76 -3.02 -21.43
N ALA A 483 17.62 -2.01 -21.35
CA ALA A 483 17.50 -0.92 -20.38
C ALA A 483 16.23 -0.08 -20.56
N ALA A 484 15.68 -0.02 -21.78
CA ALA A 484 14.44 0.68 -22.08
C ALA A 484 13.19 -0.06 -21.55
N GLU A 485 13.31 -1.38 -21.34
CA GLU A 485 12.25 -2.25 -20.83
C GLU A 485 12.45 -2.55 -19.33
N PHE A 486 13.50 -2.04 -18.71
CA PHE A 486 13.79 -2.25 -17.30
C PHE A 486 12.95 -1.33 -16.43
N PRO A 487 12.02 -1.86 -15.63
CA PRO A 487 10.95 -1.05 -15.05
C PRO A 487 11.29 -0.55 -13.64
N TYR A 488 12.56 -0.52 -13.22
CA TYR A 488 12.95 -0.08 -11.88
C TYR A 488 13.92 1.10 -11.92
N ARG A 489 13.79 2.02 -10.95
CA ARG A 489 14.71 3.14 -10.71
C ARG A 489 15.02 3.32 -9.23
N LEU A 490 16.16 3.93 -8.92
CA LEU A 490 16.48 4.35 -7.55
C LEU A 490 15.73 5.66 -7.24
N ALA A 491 14.79 5.66 -6.31
CA ALA A 491 13.93 6.82 -6.02
C ALA A 491 14.51 7.78 -4.99
N ALA A 492 15.15 7.29 -3.93
CA ALA A 492 15.68 8.14 -2.86
C ALA A 492 16.80 7.45 -2.08
N CYS A 493 17.67 8.27 -1.47
CA CYS A 493 18.62 7.86 -0.45
C CYS A 493 18.44 8.72 0.79
N ASP A 494 18.68 8.13 1.97
CA ASP A 494 18.73 8.93 3.20
C ASP A 494 19.91 9.91 3.22
N THR A 495 19.90 10.84 4.17
CA THR A 495 20.90 11.92 4.31
C THR A 495 22.32 11.42 4.63
N HIS A 496 22.46 10.18 5.08
CA HIS A 496 23.75 9.53 5.36
C HIS A 496 24.19 8.57 4.23
N GLY A 497 23.34 8.39 3.21
CA GLY A 497 23.51 7.44 2.11
C GLY A 497 23.42 5.98 2.54
N VAL A 498 22.81 5.64 3.68
CA VAL A 498 22.77 4.29 4.29
C VAL A 498 21.59 3.46 3.75
N MET A 499 20.46 4.11 3.51
CA MET A 499 19.23 3.53 2.95
C MET A 499 18.99 3.98 1.51
N SER A 500 18.53 3.07 0.64
CA SER A 500 18.06 3.41 -0.71
C SER A 500 16.72 2.73 -1.03
N VAL A 501 15.83 3.47 -1.70
CA VAL A 501 14.49 3.02 -2.10
C VAL A 501 14.44 2.78 -3.60
N LEU A 502 13.87 1.64 -4.01
CA LEU A 502 13.56 1.33 -5.41
C LEU A 502 12.10 1.69 -5.72
N ASP A 503 11.88 2.25 -6.89
CA ASP A 503 10.58 2.65 -7.42
C ASP A 503 10.38 2.06 -8.81
N TYR A 504 9.13 1.79 -9.18
CA TYR A 504 8.78 1.31 -10.51
C TYR A 504 8.89 2.49 -11.48
N ALA A 505 9.82 2.41 -12.43
CA ALA A 505 9.96 3.38 -13.50
C ALA A 505 8.74 3.24 -14.42
N VAL A 506 7.73 4.11 -14.21
CA VAL A 506 6.70 4.33 -15.22
C VAL A 506 7.42 4.69 -16.51
N ALA A 507 7.18 3.95 -17.59
CA ALA A 507 7.74 4.26 -18.90
C ALA A 507 7.33 5.70 -19.26
N GLU A 508 8.26 6.64 -19.07
CA GLU A 508 8.17 7.94 -19.73
C GLU A 508 8.30 7.61 -21.22
N ASN A 509 7.18 7.68 -21.94
CA ASN A 509 7.16 7.46 -23.38
C ASN A 509 8.07 8.50 -24.06
N ASP A 510 9.32 8.07 -24.34
CA ASP A 510 10.28 8.77 -25.17
C ASP A 510 9.80 8.73 -26.65
N ASP A 511 9.49 9.91 -27.14
CA ASP A 511 9.26 10.48 -28.48
C ASP A 511 9.73 9.80 -29.81
N ASP A 512 10.04 8.51 -29.92
CA ASP A 512 10.45 7.89 -31.21
C ASP A 512 9.49 6.79 -31.73
N ALA A 513 8.31 7.21 -32.18
CA ALA A 513 7.38 6.37 -32.94
C ALA A 513 7.77 6.32 -34.43
N ASP A 514 8.59 5.34 -34.85
CA ASP A 514 8.64 4.87 -36.25
C ASP A 514 9.49 3.59 -36.44
N ASN A 515 9.03 2.46 -35.86
CA ASN A 515 9.16 1.06 -36.35
C ASN A 515 9.14 0.11 -35.16
N VAL A 516 8.07 -0.67 -34.98
CA VAL A 516 8.03 -2.15 -34.87
C VAL A 516 6.55 -2.54 -34.95
N GLY A 517 6.27 -3.70 -35.56
CA GLY A 517 4.98 -4.05 -36.16
C GLY A 517 3.80 -4.25 -35.19
N ARG A 518 2.63 -3.95 -35.76
CA ARG A 518 1.28 -4.13 -35.20
C ARG A 518 1.11 -5.44 -34.41
N ILE A 519 0.88 -5.28 -33.11
CA ILE A 519 0.06 -6.19 -32.30
C ILE A 519 -1.42 -5.92 -32.71
N PRO A 520 -2.31 -6.92 -32.79
CA PRO A 520 -3.71 -6.68 -33.11
C PRO A 520 -4.32 -5.74 -32.06
N GLU A 521 -4.95 -4.66 -32.52
CA GLU A 521 -5.75 -3.77 -31.69
C GLU A 521 -6.80 -4.61 -30.94
N ALA A 522 -6.51 -4.93 -29.68
CA ALA A 522 -7.56 -5.00 -28.68
C ALA A 522 -8.08 -3.58 -28.52
N ASP A 523 -9.40 -3.42 -28.47
CA ASP A 523 -10.11 -2.16 -28.22
C ASP A 523 -9.69 -1.61 -26.84
N GLY A 524 -8.50 -1.03 -26.77
CA GLY A 524 -7.94 -0.32 -25.62
C GLY A 524 -8.42 1.12 -25.62
N GLY A 525 -9.74 1.29 -25.68
CA GLY A 525 -10.36 2.56 -25.36
C GLY A 525 -10.08 2.91 -23.91
N ASN A 526 -9.51 4.08 -23.67
CA ASN A 526 -9.19 4.62 -22.35
C ASN A 526 -10.51 4.79 -21.56
N ALA A 527 -10.90 3.78 -20.78
CA ALA A 527 -12.19 3.76 -20.07
C ALA A 527 -12.35 4.87 -19.01
N ALA A 528 -11.28 5.58 -18.64
CA ALA A 528 -11.36 6.79 -17.81
C ALA A 528 -11.93 8.01 -18.56
N TRP A 529 -11.86 8.00 -19.90
CA TRP A 529 -12.16 9.16 -20.76
C TRP A 529 -13.17 8.87 -21.88
N ASP A 530 -13.51 7.61 -22.16
CA ASP A 530 -14.48 7.21 -23.20
C ASP A 530 -15.97 7.35 -22.83
N ALA A 531 -16.29 7.87 -21.64
CA ALA A 531 -17.68 8.03 -21.17
C ALA A 531 -18.40 9.29 -21.71
N PHE A 532 -17.75 10.12 -22.52
CA PHE A 532 -18.30 11.42 -22.93
C PHE A 532 -18.10 11.65 -24.43
N GLY A 533 -19.13 11.30 -25.20
CA GLY A 533 -19.15 11.49 -26.65
C GLY A 533 -18.98 12.95 -27.09
N ASP A 534 -18.64 13.10 -28.38
CA ASP A 534 -18.30 14.35 -29.05
C ASP A 534 -19.28 15.50 -28.78
N ALA A 535 -18.85 16.49 -28.00
CA ALA A 535 -19.56 17.76 -27.81
C ALA A 535 -18.90 18.90 -28.62
N GLU A 536 -19.74 19.81 -29.12
CA GLU A 536 -19.35 20.91 -30.02
C GLU A 536 -18.25 21.81 -29.41
N ALA A 537 -17.20 22.05 -30.20
CA ALA A 537 -16.01 22.80 -29.81
C ALA A 537 -16.31 24.27 -29.46
N ALA A 538 -15.61 24.77 -28.43
CA ALA A 538 -15.62 26.17 -28.01
C ALA A 538 -15.12 27.12 -29.14
N PRO A 539 -15.45 28.43 -29.08
CA PRO A 539 -15.18 29.39 -30.17
C PRO A 539 -13.70 29.69 -30.44
N SER A 540 -12.84 29.47 -29.44
CA SER A 540 -11.37 29.50 -29.51
C SER A 540 -10.85 28.12 -29.12
N SER A 541 -9.71 27.69 -29.65
CA SER A 541 -9.03 26.45 -29.22
C SER A 541 -7.90 26.71 -28.22
N ASP A 542 -7.61 27.99 -27.93
CA ASP A 542 -6.48 28.38 -27.09
C ASP A 542 -6.92 28.57 -25.63
N VAL A 543 -6.45 27.70 -24.74
CA VAL A 543 -6.75 27.76 -23.30
C VAL A 543 -6.08 28.96 -22.60
N PHE A 544 -5.15 29.64 -23.25
CA PHE A 544 -4.54 30.87 -22.74
C PHE A 544 -5.36 32.13 -23.09
N ASP A 545 -6.46 31.95 -23.85
CA ASP A 545 -7.40 33.02 -24.15
C ASP A 545 -8.55 33.07 -23.12
N ALA A 546 -8.84 34.27 -22.61
CA ALA A 546 -9.99 34.47 -21.74
C ALA A 546 -11.31 34.13 -22.45
N ASP A 547 -11.40 34.32 -23.77
CA ASP A 547 -12.61 34.01 -24.55
C ASP A 547 -12.90 32.50 -24.59
N TYR A 548 -11.88 31.64 -24.53
CA TYR A 548 -12.05 30.19 -24.41
C TYR A 548 -12.84 29.83 -23.14
N TRP A 549 -12.34 30.29 -21.99
CA TRP A 549 -12.96 30.00 -20.70
C TRP A 549 -14.31 30.69 -20.55
N ASN A 550 -14.47 31.91 -21.06
CA ASN A 550 -15.75 32.61 -21.06
C ASN A 550 -16.79 31.85 -21.90
N GLY A 551 -16.38 31.18 -22.98
CA GLY A 551 -17.26 30.30 -23.76
C GLY A 551 -17.89 29.16 -22.94
N ILE A 552 -17.19 28.67 -21.91
CA ILE A 552 -17.68 27.63 -21.00
C ILE A 552 -18.41 28.24 -19.80
N LEU A 553 -17.87 29.31 -19.22
CA LEU A 553 -18.20 29.75 -17.86
C LEU A 553 -19.14 30.97 -17.80
N ALA A 554 -19.21 31.80 -18.84
CA ALA A 554 -19.98 33.06 -18.82
C ALA A 554 -21.48 32.87 -18.62
N ALA A 555 -22.04 31.81 -19.23
CA ALA A 555 -23.46 31.47 -19.08
C ALA A 555 -23.84 31.06 -17.64
N HIS A 556 -22.83 30.73 -16.81
CA HIS A 556 -23.01 30.24 -15.44
C HIS A 556 -22.63 31.28 -14.39
N GLY A 557 -22.51 32.56 -14.77
CA GLY A 557 -22.23 33.66 -13.85
C GLY A 557 -20.75 33.82 -13.47
N CYS A 558 -19.86 33.08 -14.13
CA CYS A 558 -18.42 33.24 -14.00
C CYS A 558 -17.88 34.13 -15.11
N SER A 559 -16.88 34.96 -14.83
CA SER A 559 -16.19 35.79 -15.84
C SER A 559 -14.69 35.55 -15.77
N ILE A 560 -14.00 35.66 -16.90
CA ILE A 560 -12.54 35.62 -16.97
C ILE A 560 -12.07 36.92 -17.59
N SER A 561 -11.29 37.69 -16.82
CA SER A 561 -10.62 38.89 -17.29
C SER A 561 -9.15 38.60 -17.64
N ALA A 562 -8.68 39.07 -18.80
CA ALA A 562 -7.29 38.89 -19.22
C ALA A 562 -6.32 39.76 -18.40
N HIS A 563 -6.79 40.91 -17.89
CA HIS A 563 -5.97 41.88 -17.16
C HIS A 563 -6.29 41.78 -15.67
N GLY A 564 -5.55 40.92 -14.98
CA GLY A 564 -5.77 40.43 -13.61
C GLY A 564 -5.97 41.49 -12.52
N VAL A 565 -7.09 42.18 -12.50
CA VAL A 565 -7.48 43.07 -11.41
C VAL A 565 -8.84 42.66 -10.89
N VAL A 566 -8.83 41.87 -9.82
CA VAL A 566 -10.04 41.58 -9.06
C VAL A 566 -10.38 42.80 -8.20
N ALA A 567 -11.57 43.36 -8.37
CA ALA A 567 -12.01 44.50 -7.57
C ALA A 567 -12.02 44.11 -6.07
N PRO A 568 -11.48 44.95 -5.16
CA PRO A 568 -11.45 44.64 -3.74
C PRO A 568 -12.85 44.38 -3.20
N THR A 569 -13.03 43.25 -2.52
CA THR A 569 -14.32 42.92 -1.90
C THR A 569 -14.43 43.63 -0.56
N LYS A 570 -15.53 44.36 -0.34
CA LYS A 570 -15.83 44.95 0.97
C LYS A 570 -16.32 43.85 1.92
N THR A 571 -15.38 43.16 2.57
CA THR A 571 -15.67 42.05 3.49
C THR A 571 -15.60 42.51 4.94
N SER A 572 -16.63 42.21 5.73
CA SER A 572 -16.62 42.39 7.19
C SER A 572 -16.16 41.09 7.86
N SER A 573 -14.88 40.98 8.21
CA SER A 573 -14.32 39.80 8.89
C SER A 573 -14.26 39.92 10.42
N GLN A 574 -14.72 41.03 10.99
CA GLN A 574 -14.72 41.24 12.45
C GLN A 574 -15.52 40.18 13.21
N SER A 575 -16.54 39.60 12.59
CA SER A 575 -17.32 38.51 13.18
C SER A 575 -16.50 37.23 13.38
N SER A 576 -15.39 37.04 12.64
CA SER A 576 -14.49 35.89 12.82
C SER A 576 -13.63 35.98 14.08
N ALA A 577 -13.48 37.16 14.67
CA ALA A 577 -12.70 37.32 15.90
C ALA A 577 -13.27 36.50 17.07
N LYS A 578 -14.59 36.26 17.07
CA LYS A 578 -15.26 35.42 18.08
C LYS A 578 -14.87 33.93 17.98
N HIS A 579 -14.37 33.50 16.83
CA HIS A 579 -14.00 32.11 16.55
C HIS A 579 -12.53 31.80 16.84
N VAL A 580 -11.69 32.82 17.11
CA VAL A 580 -10.28 32.62 17.46
C VAL A 580 -10.11 31.74 18.72
N PRO A 581 -10.88 31.93 19.81
CA PRO A 581 -10.80 31.03 20.96
C PRO A 581 -11.26 29.60 20.62
N GLU A 582 -12.29 29.44 19.79
CA GLU A 582 -12.81 28.14 19.37
C GLU A 582 -11.78 27.37 18.53
N LEU A 583 -11.05 28.06 17.63
CA LEU A 583 -9.96 27.48 16.85
C LEU A 583 -8.83 27.00 17.76
N ALA A 584 -8.44 27.81 18.75
CA ALA A 584 -7.37 27.46 19.67
C ALA A 584 -7.74 26.27 20.58
N GLU A 585 -9.01 26.21 21.03
CA GLU A 585 -9.51 25.17 21.92
C GLU A 585 -9.84 23.86 21.18
N ASN A 586 -10.58 23.94 20.07
CA ASN A 586 -11.12 22.78 19.37
C ASN A 586 -10.29 22.38 18.14
N GLY A 587 -9.36 23.20 17.67
CA GLY A 587 -8.62 22.96 16.42
C GLY A 587 -9.42 23.24 15.14
N TYR A 588 -10.69 23.62 15.27
CA TYR A 588 -11.57 23.95 14.13
C TYR A 588 -12.61 25.01 14.47
N VAL A 589 -13.20 25.58 13.42
CA VAL A 589 -14.26 26.59 13.47
C VAL A 589 -15.38 26.19 12.54
N TRP A 590 -16.60 26.30 13.07
CA TRP A 590 -17.83 26.27 12.32
C TRP A 590 -18.56 27.61 12.47
N GLY A 591 -18.44 28.45 11.45
CA GLY A 591 -18.97 29.81 11.43
C GLY A 591 -20.33 29.95 10.73
N GLY A 592 -20.68 31.18 10.38
CA GLY A 592 -21.84 31.49 9.55
C GLY A 592 -21.50 31.55 8.07
N VAL A 593 -22.49 31.86 7.24
CA VAL A 593 -22.30 32.16 5.80
C VAL A 593 -21.49 33.45 5.65
N ILE A 594 -20.31 33.33 5.04
CA ILE A 594 -19.38 34.44 4.80
C ILE A 594 -19.21 34.76 3.31
N VAL A 595 -19.52 33.81 2.42
CA VAL A 595 -19.52 34.02 0.98
C VAL A 595 -20.95 34.19 0.47
N PRO A 596 -21.25 35.23 -0.31
CA PRO A 596 -22.56 35.45 -0.92
C PRO A 596 -23.08 34.26 -1.75
N SER A 597 -24.40 34.11 -1.79
CA SER A 597 -25.06 32.99 -2.47
C SER A 597 -24.94 33.04 -4.00
N ASP A 598 -24.79 34.22 -4.58
CA ASP A 598 -24.54 34.43 -6.00
C ASP A 598 -23.15 33.93 -6.41
N GLU A 599 -22.11 34.25 -5.63
CA GLU A 599 -20.74 33.76 -5.90
C GLU A 599 -20.65 32.23 -5.73
N THR A 600 -21.23 31.67 -4.66
CA THR A 600 -21.24 30.20 -4.45
C THR A 600 -22.05 29.47 -5.52
N SER A 601 -23.17 30.03 -5.96
CA SER A 601 -23.96 29.48 -7.07
C SER A 601 -23.20 29.53 -8.40
N ALA A 602 -22.52 30.64 -8.68
CA ALA A 602 -21.71 30.79 -9.89
C ALA A 602 -20.56 29.77 -9.93
N LEU A 603 -19.84 29.58 -8.82
CA LEU A 603 -18.79 28.56 -8.74
C LEU A 603 -19.34 27.14 -8.91
N ARG A 604 -20.46 26.81 -8.26
CA ARG A 604 -21.10 25.49 -8.38
C ARG A 604 -21.49 25.18 -9.83
N LEU A 605 -22.21 26.09 -10.47
CA LEU A 605 -22.66 25.92 -11.85
C LEU A 605 -21.47 25.90 -12.81
N GLY A 606 -20.45 26.73 -12.56
CA GLY A 606 -19.20 26.74 -13.32
C GLY A 606 -18.44 25.41 -13.23
N ILE A 607 -18.32 24.82 -12.05
CA ILE A 607 -17.71 23.49 -11.87
C ILE A 607 -18.50 22.43 -12.64
N GLN A 608 -19.84 22.47 -12.60
CA GLN A 608 -20.68 21.54 -13.36
C GLN A 608 -20.47 21.69 -14.87
N ALA A 609 -20.33 22.93 -15.37
CA ALA A 609 -20.06 23.22 -16.77
C ALA A 609 -18.65 22.77 -17.20
N LEU A 610 -17.62 23.00 -16.38
CA LEU A 610 -16.25 22.53 -16.63
C LEU A 610 -16.20 21.01 -16.72
N VAL A 611 -16.81 20.30 -15.78
CA VAL A 611 -16.87 18.84 -15.81
C VAL A 611 -17.63 18.37 -17.05
N SER A 612 -18.72 19.05 -17.45
CA SER A 612 -19.44 18.72 -18.70
C SER A 612 -18.57 18.95 -19.94
N ALA A 613 -17.67 19.93 -19.89
CA ALA A 613 -16.69 20.26 -20.93
C ALA A 613 -15.37 19.50 -20.80
N GLN A 614 -15.32 18.41 -20.01
CA GLN A 614 -14.14 17.55 -19.82
C GLN A 614 -12.93 18.28 -19.21
N TRP A 615 -13.17 19.22 -18.30
CA TRP A 615 -12.15 19.84 -17.46
C TRP A 615 -12.31 19.43 -16.00
N PRO A 616 -11.21 19.22 -15.25
CA PRO A 616 -11.29 18.98 -13.81
C PRO A 616 -11.96 20.14 -13.08
N PRO A 617 -12.64 19.88 -11.95
CA PRO A 617 -13.24 20.94 -11.14
C PRO A 617 -12.26 22.06 -10.77
N ALA A 618 -10.97 21.75 -10.57
CA ALA A 618 -9.93 22.73 -10.24
C ALA A 618 -9.76 23.82 -11.29
N CYS A 619 -10.15 23.59 -12.55
CA CYS A 619 -10.14 24.62 -13.59
C CYS A 619 -11.08 25.79 -13.28
N ILE A 620 -11.96 25.70 -12.27
CA ILE A 620 -12.80 26.84 -11.83
C ILE A 620 -11.98 28.05 -11.40
N PHE A 621 -10.72 27.85 -10.98
CA PHE A 621 -9.83 28.93 -10.54
C PHE A 621 -9.33 29.83 -11.68
N VAL A 622 -9.70 29.59 -12.95
CA VAL A 622 -9.55 30.60 -14.02
C VAL A 622 -10.52 31.78 -13.83
N SER A 623 -11.65 31.55 -13.14
CA SER A 623 -12.74 32.51 -12.95
C SER A 623 -12.40 33.63 -11.98
N ASP A 624 -12.74 34.87 -12.33
CA ASP A 624 -12.65 36.04 -11.44
C ASP A 624 -13.51 35.87 -10.17
N VAL A 625 -14.61 35.11 -10.25
CA VAL A 625 -15.47 34.74 -9.10
C VAL A 625 -14.64 34.03 -8.03
N ALA A 626 -13.82 33.06 -8.42
CA ALA A 626 -13.02 32.27 -7.48
C ALA A 626 -12.02 33.16 -6.74
N TRP A 627 -11.42 34.13 -7.43
CA TRP A 627 -10.47 35.07 -6.83
C TRP A 627 -11.13 36.15 -5.97
N ARG A 628 -12.37 36.55 -6.25
CA ARG A 628 -13.16 37.36 -5.30
C ARG A 628 -13.46 36.57 -4.02
N VAL A 629 -13.81 35.30 -4.15
CA VAL A 629 -14.01 34.41 -3.00
C VAL A 629 -12.71 34.27 -2.21
N ILE A 630 -11.57 34.04 -2.85
CA ILE A 630 -10.25 34.02 -2.19
C ILE A 630 -9.98 35.34 -1.43
N ASP A 631 -10.29 36.51 -2.00
CA ASP A 631 -10.14 37.80 -1.31
C ASP A 631 -11.05 37.94 -0.07
N ILE A 632 -12.27 37.39 -0.11
CA ILE A 632 -13.14 37.28 1.07
C ILE A 632 -12.46 36.39 2.12
N LEU A 633 -12.00 35.21 1.73
CA LEU A 633 -11.39 34.23 2.63
C LEU A 633 -10.10 34.74 3.28
N PHE A 634 -9.25 35.47 2.55
CA PHE A 634 -8.09 36.15 3.12
C PHE A 634 -8.46 37.01 4.33
N ALA A 635 -9.53 37.81 4.23
CA ALA A 635 -9.95 38.68 5.33
C ALA A 635 -10.32 37.90 6.59
N HIS A 636 -10.87 36.69 6.44
CA HIS A 636 -11.23 35.82 7.55
C HIS A 636 -10.01 35.04 8.07
N ALA A 637 -9.16 34.53 7.19
CA ALA A 637 -7.92 33.83 7.53
C ALA A 637 -6.96 34.73 8.33
N GLU A 638 -6.79 35.99 7.94
CA GLU A 638 -5.94 36.95 8.66
C GLU A 638 -6.41 37.18 10.11
N VAL A 639 -7.74 37.18 10.33
CA VAL A 639 -8.33 37.31 11.67
C VAL A 639 -8.11 36.02 12.48
N LEU A 640 -8.31 34.86 11.86
CA LEU A 640 -8.16 33.56 12.54
C LEU A 640 -6.70 33.24 12.89
N LEU A 641 -5.75 33.56 12.02
CA LEU A 641 -4.31 33.39 12.22
C LEU A 641 -3.68 34.52 13.08
N GLY A 642 -4.42 35.59 13.32
CA GLY A 642 -3.98 36.74 14.11
C GLY A 642 -2.84 37.53 13.47
N GLY A 643 -2.87 37.70 12.14
CA GLY A 643 -1.84 38.42 11.39
C GLY A 643 -1.97 38.28 9.88
N GLU A 644 -1.06 38.90 9.14
CA GLU A 644 -0.98 38.73 7.68
C GLU A 644 -0.71 37.26 7.31
N CYS A 645 -1.30 36.82 6.21
CA CYS A 645 -1.11 35.47 5.68
C CYS A 645 -0.89 35.47 4.16
N VAL A 646 -0.51 34.31 3.65
CA VAL A 646 -0.39 34.00 2.23
C VAL A 646 -1.27 32.79 1.90
N LEU A 647 -1.72 32.72 0.65
CA LEU A 647 -2.41 31.57 0.08
C LEU A 647 -1.36 30.60 -0.47
N GLU A 648 -1.39 29.35 0.00
CA GLU A 648 -0.65 28.26 -0.62
C GLU A 648 -1.28 27.93 -1.99
N PRO A 649 -0.50 27.71 -3.06
CA PRO A 649 -1.04 27.46 -4.39
C PRO A 649 -1.59 26.03 -4.60
N SER A 650 -1.92 25.32 -3.52
CA SER A 650 -2.58 24.01 -3.47
C SER A 650 -4.12 24.16 -3.39
N VAL A 651 -4.71 24.93 -4.30
CA VAL A 651 -6.17 25.14 -4.32
C VAL A 651 -6.91 23.92 -4.88
N ALA A 652 -7.98 23.48 -4.22
CA ALA A 652 -8.72 22.28 -4.64
C ALA A 652 -10.20 22.59 -4.90
N ALA A 653 -10.80 21.84 -5.82
CA ALA A 653 -12.23 21.85 -6.09
C ALA A 653 -12.75 20.41 -6.25
N PHE A 654 -13.93 20.16 -5.71
CA PHE A 654 -14.56 18.85 -5.63
C PHE A 654 -16.00 18.89 -6.12
N LYS A 655 -16.41 17.85 -6.83
CA LYS A 655 -17.79 17.58 -7.24
C LYS A 655 -18.03 16.09 -7.05
N LEU A 656 -18.85 15.73 -6.06
CA LEU A 656 -19.26 14.34 -5.84
C LEU A 656 -20.32 13.92 -6.88
N GLU A 657 -20.45 12.61 -7.06
CA GLU A 657 -21.54 11.94 -7.76
C GLU A 657 -22.33 11.11 -6.74
N ALA A 658 -23.62 10.87 -7.00
CA ALA A 658 -24.42 9.99 -6.14
C ALA A 658 -24.04 8.54 -6.43
N ALA A 659 -23.89 7.72 -5.38
CA ALA A 659 -23.57 6.29 -5.51
C ALA A 659 -22.28 6.00 -6.32
N ALA A 660 -21.29 6.88 -6.24
CA ALA A 660 -19.98 6.62 -6.85
C ALA A 660 -19.29 5.44 -6.15
N SER A 661 -18.86 4.44 -6.92
CA SER A 661 -18.06 3.30 -6.47
C SER A 661 -16.80 3.15 -7.34
N GLY A 662 -15.73 2.57 -6.78
CA GLY A 662 -14.44 2.36 -7.45
C GLY A 662 -13.39 3.47 -7.27
N LYS A 663 -12.19 3.28 -7.86
CA LYS A 663 -11.00 4.18 -7.81
C LYS A 663 -11.19 5.54 -8.52
N ARG A 664 -12.39 5.84 -9.01
CA ARG A 664 -12.71 7.09 -9.72
C ARG A 664 -12.84 8.23 -8.71
N TYR A 665 -11.77 8.98 -8.48
CA TYR A 665 -11.79 10.06 -7.49
C TYR A 665 -12.65 11.29 -7.92
N ILE A 666 -12.75 11.59 -9.22
CA ILE A 666 -13.73 12.58 -9.71
C ILE A 666 -15.14 11.98 -9.60
N GLY A 667 -15.87 12.43 -8.58
CA GLY A 667 -17.19 11.90 -8.23
C GLY A 667 -17.23 11.14 -6.90
N ASN A 668 -16.07 10.80 -6.31
CA ASN A 668 -15.97 10.03 -5.06
C ASN A 668 -15.42 10.86 -3.89
N ASN A 669 -15.44 10.33 -2.65
CA ASN A 669 -15.00 11.02 -1.44
C ASN A 669 -13.55 10.69 -1.02
N PHE A 670 -13.03 11.48 -0.07
CA PHE A 670 -11.78 11.18 0.65
C PHE A 670 -12.12 10.59 2.03
N GLY A 671 -12.49 9.31 2.05
CA GLY A 671 -13.13 8.66 3.20
C GLY A 671 -12.23 8.38 4.40
N VAL A 672 -10.92 8.47 4.23
CA VAL A 672 -9.94 8.09 5.27
C VAL A 672 -9.62 9.31 6.15
N PRO A 673 -9.74 9.20 7.50
CA PRO A 673 -9.24 10.20 8.43
C PRO A 673 -7.78 10.56 8.13
N HIS A 674 -7.44 11.85 8.17
CA HIS A 674 -6.06 12.30 7.98
C HIS A 674 -5.84 13.70 8.58
N ARG A 675 -4.57 14.12 8.64
CA ARG A 675 -4.13 15.49 8.93
C ARG A 675 -3.47 16.05 7.67
N ASP A 676 -3.65 17.33 7.36
CA ASP A 676 -3.01 17.95 6.19
C ASP A 676 -1.53 18.28 6.45
N TYR A 677 -1.20 18.63 7.71
CA TYR A 677 0.13 19.11 8.13
C TYR A 677 0.49 18.64 9.54
N SER A 678 1.79 18.58 9.83
CA SER A 678 2.29 18.13 11.14
C SER A 678 1.94 19.17 12.21
N LEU A 679 1.92 18.78 13.49
CA LEU A 679 1.76 19.74 14.58
C LEU A 679 2.82 20.85 14.54
N GLN A 680 4.06 20.49 14.21
CA GLN A 680 5.18 21.42 14.18
C GLN A 680 5.03 22.48 13.08
N ASP A 681 4.45 22.08 11.93
CA ASP A 681 4.17 22.99 10.83
C ASP A 681 2.92 23.83 11.09
N ALA A 682 1.86 23.20 11.59
CA ALA A 682 0.55 23.82 11.69
C ALA A 682 0.40 24.75 12.91
N VAL A 683 1.19 24.53 13.98
CA VAL A 683 1.02 25.19 15.27
C VAL A 683 2.35 25.64 15.86
N ASN A 684 2.41 26.91 16.26
CA ASN A 684 3.56 27.47 16.98
C ASN A 684 3.80 26.78 18.33
N LYS A 685 5.02 26.95 18.87
CA LYS A 685 5.38 26.53 20.23
C LYS A 685 4.50 27.13 21.33
N ASP A 686 3.87 28.29 21.08
CA ASP A 686 2.93 28.93 22.01
C ASP A 686 1.49 28.40 21.89
N GLY A 687 1.25 27.43 20.99
CA GLY A 687 -0.05 26.81 20.72
C GLY A 687 -0.90 27.56 19.69
N SER A 688 -0.41 28.67 19.11
CA SER A 688 -1.16 29.41 18.08
C SER A 688 -1.06 28.77 16.70
N THR A 689 -2.19 28.71 15.98
CA THR A 689 -2.25 28.18 14.61
C THR A 689 -1.47 29.07 13.62
N GLN A 690 -0.69 28.44 12.75
CA GLN A 690 0.04 29.09 11.65
C GLN A 690 -0.38 28.61 10.27
N ILE A 691 -0.91 27.39 10.15
CA ILE A 691 -1.47 26.85 8.91
C ILE A 691 -2.95 26.59 9.12
N LEU A 692 -3.78 27.17 8.26
CA LEU A 692 -5.23 27.08 8.32
C LEU A 692 -5.78 26.51 7.01
N SER A 693 -6.38 25.34 7.09
CA SER A 693 -7.20 24.77 6.02
C SER A 693 -8.59 25.39 6.09
N LEU A 694 -9.09 25.86 4.94
CA LEU A 694 -10.37 26.53 4.78
C LEU A 694 -11.17 25.79 3.71
N TRP A 695 -12.37 25.35 4.07
CA TRP A 695 -13.23 24.54 3.22
C TRP A 695 -14.57 25.23 3.02
N LEU A 696 -15.03 25.33 1.77
CA LEU A 696 -16.22 26.09 1.40
C LEU A 696 -17.24 25.21 0.67
N PRO A 697 -18.44 24.97 1.25
CA PRO A 697 -19.52 24.32 0.54
C PRO A 697 -20.12 25.26 -0.52
N LEU A 698 -20.37 24.74 -1.72
CA LEU A 698 -21.01 25.48 -2.83
C LEU A 698 -22.47 25.08 -3.06
N ASN A 699 -22.90 23.95 -2.49
CA ASN A 699 -24.30 23.58 -2.30
C ASN A 699 -24.59 23.27 -0.82
N ARG A 700 -25.86 23.00 -0.49
CA ARG A 700 -26.23 22.59 0.86
C ARG A 700 -25.61 21.21 1.13
N VAL A 701 -24.89 21.11 2.24
CA VAL A 701 -24.24 19.87 2.66
C VAL A 701 -24.90 19.35 3.92
N THR A 702 -25.14 18.05 3.92
CA THR A 702 -25.85 17.27 4.93
C THR A 702 -25.05 16.01 5.22
N GLU A 703 -25.41 15.29 6.27
CA GLU A 703 -24.75 14.04 6.64
C GLU A 703 -24.81 12.98 5.53
N THR A 704 -25.79 13.06 4.62
CA THR A 704 -26.03 12.04 3.60
C THR A 704 -25.51 12.38 2.20
N ASN A 705 -25.09 13.62 1.92
CA ASN A 705 -24.61 14.02 0.58
C ASN A 705 -23.12 14.40 0.54
N GLY A 706 -22.35 14.01 1.56
CA GLY A 706 -20.89 14.07 1.57
C GLY A 706 -20.26 15.09 2.52
N CYS A 707 -20.82 15.32 3.71
CA CYS A 707 -20.24 16.25 4.69
C CYS A 707 -18.80 15.91 5.10
N MET A 708 -18.12 16.91 5.68
CA MET A 708 -16.84 16.73 6.34
C MET A 708 -17.05 16.20 7.75
N TYR A 709 -16.21 15.28 8.20
CA TYR A 709 -16.09 14.88 9.59
C TYR A 709 -14.81 15.45 10.18
N ILE A 710 -14.84 15.75 11.48
CA ILE A 710 -13.70 16.32 12.19
C ILE A 710 -13.58 15.73 13.59
N VAL A 711 -12.36 15.56 14.06
CA VAL A 711 -12.06 15.30 15.48
C VAL A 711 -11.56 16.59 16.09
N SER A 712 -12.16 17.00 17.20
CA SER A 712 -11.70 18.22 17.87
C SER A 712 -10.40 17.97 18.62
N LYS A 713 -9.52 18.96 18.71
CA LYS A 713 -8.21 18.89 19.40
C LYS A 713 -8.29 18.35 20.83
N LYS A 714 -9.40 18.58 21.54
CA LYS A 714 -9.61 18.07 22.91
C LYS A 714 -10.03 16.60 22.97
N ASP A 715 -10.58 16.09 21.87
CA ASP A 715 -11.02 14.71 21.71
C ASP A 715 -9.98 13.88 20.93
N ASP A 716 -8.80 14.48 20.66
CA ASP A 716 -7.65 13.92 19.95
C ASP A 716 -6.57 13.54 20.97
N GLU A 717 -6.39 12.23 21.22
CA GLU A 717 -5.59 11.70 22.33
C GLU A 717 -4.09 12.03 22.22
N ASP A 718 -3.56 12.13 20.99
CA ASP A 718 -2.16 12.48 20.74
C ASP A 718 -1.94 14.02 20.69
N GLY A 719 -3.03 14.81 20.73
CA GLY A 719 -3.00 16.28 20.72
C GLY A 719 -2.45 16.91 19.43
N GLY A 720 -2.44 16.16 18.33
CA GLY A 720 -1.86 16.56 17.05
C GLY A 720 -0.48 15.98 16.76
N VAL A 721 0.11 15.20 17.68
CA VAL A 721 1.53 14.76 17.61
C VAL A 721 1.75 13.61 16.63
N GLY A 722 0.72 12.81 16.30
CA GLY A 722 0.83 11.76 15.27
C GLY A 722 1.05 12.36 13.88
N ASP A 723 2.18 12.01 13.26
CA ASP A 723 2.64 12.61 12.01
C ASP A 723 1.79 12.25 10.78
N VAL A 724 1.84 13.14 9.78
CA VAL A 724 1.02 13.24 8.55
C VAL A 724 1.26 12.11 7.54
N MET A 725 2.24 11.24 7.78
CA MET A 725 2.72 10.28 6.78
C MET A 725 2.69 8.86 7.35
N LYS A 726 1.61 8.16 6.98
CA LYS A 726 1.28 6.72 7.12
C LYS A 726 0.39 6.29 8.30
N SER A 727 -0.60 5.46 7.96
CA SER A 727 -1.79 5.03 8.71
C SER A 727 -2.79 6.15 9.01
N ALA A 728 -4.08 5.89 8.78
CA ALA A 728 -5.13 6.81 9.20
C ALA A 728 -4.99 7.04 10.71
N PRO A 729 -4.93 8.29 11.21
CA PRO A 729 -4.89 8.55 12.64
C PRO A 729 -6.05 7.83 13.32
N GLU A 730 -5.75 7.20 14.47
CA GLU A 730 -6.78 6.57 15.27
C GLU A 730 -7.79 7.64 15.69
N VAL A 731 -9.07 7.39 15.40
CA VAL A 731 -10.16 8.28 15.77
C VAL A 731 -10.84 7.72 17.01
N PRO A 732 -10.68 8.35 18.19
CA PRO A 732 -11.32 7.85 19.40
C PRO A 732 -12.82 7.74 19.22
N ARG A 733 -13.42 6.66 19.71
CA ARG A 733 -14.82 6.34 19.45
C ARG A 733 -15.75 7.46 19.95
N GLY A 734 -16.54 8.05 19.05
CA GLY A 734 -17.47 9.14 19.36
C GLY A 734 -16.85 10.54 19.40
N SER A 735 -15.56 10.67 19.07
CA SER A 735 -14.87 11.97 18.95
C SER A 735 -15.19 12.70 17.65
N ALA A 736 -15.52 11.93 16.60
CA ALA A 736 -15.87 12.41 15.27
C ALA A 736 -17.19 13.21 15.27
N LYS A 737 -17.18 14.38 14.63
CA LYS A 737 -18.35 15.24 14.49
C LYS A 737 -18.58 15.58 13.02
N PRO A 738 -19.80 15.36 12.49
CA PRO A 738 -20.13 15.83 11.15
C PRO A 738 -20.23 17.36 11.17
N LEU A 739 -19.60 18.01 10.18
CA LEU A 739 -19.76 19.44 9.87
C LEU A 739 -20.97 19.63 8.96
N ALA A 740 -22.13 19.18 9.46
CA ALA A 740 -23.40 19.23 8.77
C ALA A 740 -24.59 19.34 9.74
N PRO A 741 -25.72 19.92 9.31
CA PRO A 741 -25.95 20.49 7.98
C PRO A 741 -25.38 21.92 7.86
N VAL A 742 -24.86 22.26 6.67
CA VAL A 742 -24.34 23.60 6.35
C VAL A 742 -24.87 24.14 5.03
N ASP A 743 -25.16 25.44 5.01
CA ASP A 743 -25.55 26.16 3.80
C ASP A 743 -24.32 26.57 2.96
N PRO A 744 -24.48 26.77 1.64
CA PRO A 744 -23.41 27.28 0.78
C PRO A 744 -22.78 28.55 1.35
N GLY A 745 -21.46 28.64 1.27
CA GLY A 745 -20.73 29.83 1.71
C GLY A 745 -20.43 29.90 3.20
N THR A 746 -20.83 28.88 3.97
CA THR A 746 -20.50 28.73 5.40
C THR A 746 -18.99 28.65 5.63
N LEU A 747 -18.47 29.41 6.61
CA LEU A 747 -17.08 29.33 7.07
C LEU A 747 -16.84 28.00 7.80
N LEU A 748 -16.10 27.09 7.18
CA LEU A 748 -15.52 25.91 7.84
C LEU A 748 -14.00 25.99 7.71
N ALA A 749 -13.30 25.94 8.84
CA ALA A 749 -11.84 26.04 8.87
C ALA A 749 -11.25 25.22 10.00
N TRP A 750 -10.03 24.72 9.84
CA TRP A 750 -9.30 23.99 10.87
C TRP A 750 -7.80 24.25 10.79
N ALA A 751 -7.11 24.06 11.91
CA ALA A 751 -5.66 24.03 11.93
C ALA A 751 -5.17 22.86 11.06
N GLY A 752 -4.07 23.05 10.33
CA GLY A 752 -3.58 22.04 9.37
C GLY A 752 -3.34 20.65 9.96
N ASN A 753 -3.10 20.56 11.26
CA ASN A 753 -2.91 19.30 11.97
C ASN A 753 -4.19 18.69 12.55
N THR A 754 -5.39 19.21 12.27
CA THR A 754 -6.64 18.65 12.82
C THR A 754 -7.09 17.43 12.02
N ILE A 755 -7.48 16.33 12.69
CA ILE A 755 -7.98 15.12 12.02
C ILE A 755 -9.33 15.42 11.35
N HIS A 756 -9.43 15.14 10.05
CA HIS A 756 -10.66 15.31 9.29
C HIS A 756 -10.73 14.36 8.08
N TRP A 757 -11.92 14.21 7.51
CA TRP A 757 -12.17 13.47 6.27
C TRP A 757 -13.52 13.83 5.66
N GLY A 758 -13.78 13.39 4.43
CA GLY A 758 -15.00 13.66 3.68
C GLY A 758 -15.81 12.39 3.49
N SER A 759 -17.11 12.45 3.76
CA SER A 759 -18.03 11.33 3.49
C SER A 759 -18.48 11.27 2.02
N ALA A 760 -18.94 10.09 1.60
CA ALA A 760 -19.54 9.86 0.29
C ALA A 760 -20.94 10.48 0.20
N CYS A 761 -21.43 10.67 -1.03
CA CYS A 761 -22.84 10.96 -1.26
C CYS A 761 -23.62 9.64 -1.32
N GLN A 762 -24.51 9.43 -0.35
CA GLN A 762 -25.40 8.26 -0.31
C GLN A 762 -26.31 8.25 -1.54
N ALA A 763 -26.60 7.05 -2.05
CA ALA A 763 -27.43 6.83 -3.24
C ALA A 763 -28.86 7.38 -3.07
N ASP A 764 -29.40 7.30 -1.86
CA ASP A 764 -30.74 7.74 -1.48
C ASP A 764 -30.78 9.14 -0.86
N SER A 765 -29.68 9.90 -0.95
CA SER A 765 -29.65 11.25 -0.40
C SER A 765 -30.71 12.14 -1.06
N PRO A 766 -31.52 12.87 -0.28
CA PRO A 766 -32.52 13.79 -0.82
C PRO A 766 -31.92 15.11 -1.35
N ASN A 767 -30.60 15.31 -1.23
CA ASN A 767 -29.89 16.51 -1.65
C ASN A 767 -28.90 16.17 -2.77
N ASP A 768 -28.61 17.15 -3.63
CA ASP A 768 -27.59 17.01 -4.67
C ASP A 768 -26.22 16.64 -4.06
N PRO A 769 -25.41 15.81 -4.74
CA PRO A 769 -24.05 15.51 -4.32
C PRO A 769 -23.23 16.78 -4.04
N ARG A 770 -22.42 16.76 -2.98
CA ARG A 770 -21.62 17.92 -2.57
C ARG A 770 -20.74 18.46 -3.69
N VAL A 771 -20.74 19.79 -3.80
CA VAL A 771 -19.75 20.56 -4.55
C VAL A 771 -19.06 21.53 -3.59
N SER A 772 -17.73 21.57 -3.60
CA SER A 772 -16.94 22.35 -2.64
C SER A 772 -15.60 22.78 -3.19
N VAL A 773 -14.97 23.76 -2.54
CA VAL A 773 -13.59 24.20 -2.80
C VAL A 773 -12.81 24.28 -1.49
N ALA A 774 -11.50 24.07 -1.55
CA ALA A 774 -10.62 24.10 -0.39
C ALA A 774 -9.36 24.93 -0.65
N PHE A 775 -8.84 25.54 0.41
CA PHE A 775 -7.74 26.50 0.40
C PHE A 775 -6.88 26.31 1.64
N VAL A 776 -5.58 26.56 1.52
CA VAL A 776 -4.66 26.61 2.67
C VAL A 776 -4.05 27.99 2.79
N PHE A 777 -4.18 28.58 3.99
CA PHE A 777 -3.56 29.87 4.32
C PHE A 777 -2.46 29.67 5.35
N ARG A 778 -1.31 30.29 5.10
CA ARG A 778 -0.13 30.25 5.97
C ARG A 778 0.14 31.63 6.54
N LYS A 779 0.38 31.71 7.84
CA LYS A 779 0.83 32.94 8.49
C LYS A 779 2.19 33.36 7.91
N ARG A 780 2.39 34.66 7.68
CA ARG A 780 3.66 35.18 7.16
C ARG A 780 4.82 34.91 8.12
N GLY A 781 6.01 34.67 7.57
CA GLY A 781 7.21 34.28 8.33
C GLY A 781 7.56 32.81 8.14
N ASP A 782 7.79 32.08 9.23
CA ASP A 782 8.33 30.71 9.18
C ASP A 782 7.40 29.72 8.45
N ALA A 783 6.09 29.79 8.68
CA ALA A 783 5.12 28.93 8.00
C ALA A 783 4.99 29.22 6.50
N GLU A 784 5.18 30.47 6.07
CA GLU A 784 5.27 30.84 4.65
C GLU A 784 6.57 30.31 4.01
N ALA A 785 7.68 30.33 4.75
CA ALA A 785 8.97 29.83 4.28
C ALA A 785 8.99 28.31 4.09
N SER A 786 8.13 27.56 4.80
CA SER A 786 7.97 26.11 4.64
C SER A 786 6.94 25.71 3.56
N ALA A 787 6.37 26.66 2.82
CA ALA A 787 5.51 26.35 1.68
C ALA A 787 6.29 25.70 0.53
N ASP A 788 5.58 24.98 -0.33
CA ASP A 788 6.16 24.32 -1.50
C ASP A 788 6.91 25.33 -2.40
N ALA A 789 8.22 25.14 -2.57
CA ALA A 789 9.06 26.04 -3.34
C ALA A 789 8.77 26.01 -4.86
N ARG A 790 8.06 24.99 -5.36
CA ARG A 790 7.74 24.81 -6.80
C ARG A 790 6.73 25.85 -7.31
N CYS A 791 5.87 26.38 -6.44
CA CYS A 791 5.00 27.50 -6.76
C CYS A 791 4.91 28.42 -5.54
N ALA A 792 5.39 29.65 -5.67
CA ALA A 792 5.47 30.56 -4.53
C ALA A 792 4.06 30.93 -4.00
N PRO A 793 3.88 30.97 -2.67
CA PRO A 793 2.62 31.37 -2.08
C PRO A 793 2.29 32.84 -2.38
N LEU A 794 1.00 33.15 -2.44
CA LEU A 794 0.52 34.46 -2.85
C LEU A 794 0.11 35.29 -1.63
N THR A 795 0.65 36.50 -1.51
CA THR A 795 0.03 37.52 -0.66
C THR A 795 -1.35 37.90 -1.20
N ARG A 796 -2.18 38.50 -0.34
CA ARG A 796 -3.51 38.98 -0.72
C ARG A 796 -3.50 39.94 -1.92
N ASP A 797 -2.52 40.84 -1.99
CA ASP A 797 -2.39 41.78 -3.10
C ASP A 797 -1.93 41.08 -4.39
N GLN A 798 -1.05 40.08 -4.30
CA GLN A 798 -0.68 39.23 -5.44
C GLN A 798 -1.88 38.42 -5.94
N ALA A 799 -2.69 37.86 -5.03
CA ALA A 799 -3.91 37.12 -5.37
C ALA A 799 -4.90 38.00 -6.17
N ARG A 800 -5.09 39.26 -5.75
CA ARG A 800 -5.92 40.24 -6.48
C ARG A 800 -5.37 40.61 -7.85
N ALA A 801 -4.06 40.55 -8.01
CA ALA A 801 -3.33 40.91 -9.22
C ALA A 801 -3.11 39.73 -10.18
N THR A 802 -3.69 38.55 -9.90
CA THR A 802 -3.46 37.34 -10.70
C THR A 802 -4.05 37.48 -12.10
N THR A 803 -3.18 37.34 -13.11
CA THR A 803 -3.56 37.24 -14.53
C THR A 803 -4.01 35.82 -14.87
N LEU A 804 -4.67 35.62 -16.02
CA LEU A 804 -5.08 34.29 -16.47
C LEU A 804 -3.89 33.31 -16.53
N GLU A 805 -2.75 33.76 -17.02
CA GLU A 805 -1.53 32.94 -17.10
C GLU A 805 -1.08 32.47 -15.71
N LYS A 806 -1.09 33.37 -14.71
CA LYS A 806 -0.73 33.00 -13.35
C LYS A 806 -1.76 32.06 -12.73
N ARG A 807 -3.05 32.22 -13.04
CA ARG A 807 -4.11 31.31 -12.59
C ARG A 807 -3.91 29.91 -13.17
N LEU A 808 -3.58 29.81 -14.46
CA LEU A 808 -3.29 28.54 -15.12
C LEU A 808 -2.05 27.86 -14.53
N GLU A 809 -1.00 28.61 -14.19
CA GLU A 809 0.19 28.09 -13.49
C GLU A 809 -0.18 27.49 -12.12
N ILE A 810 -1.03 28.18 -11.35
CA ILE A 810 -1.52 27.71 -10.05
C ILE A 810 -2.39 26.46 -10.20
N ILE A 811 -3.29 26.44 -11.19
CA ILE A 811 -4.13 25.26 -11.47
C ILE A 811 -3.26 24.07 -11.87
N HIS A 812 -2.27 24.28 -12.73
CA HIS A 812 -1.33 23.23 -13.11
C HIS A 812 -0.57 22.69 -11.90
N HIS A 813 -0.10 23.56 -11.01
CA HIS A 813 0.55 23.15 -9.77
C HIS A 813 -0.40 22.36 -8.84
N ALA A 814 -1.60 22.89 -8.60
CA ALA A 814 -2.60 22.27 -7.75
C ALA A 814 -3.04 20.88 -8.26
N ILE A 815 -3.24 20.72 -9.56
CA ILE A 815 -3.54 19.42 -10.16
C ILE A 815 -2.39 18.43 -9.92
N GLY A 816 -1.13 18.88 -9.96
CA GLY A 816 0.02 18.04 -9.62
C GLY A 816 0.09 17.66 -8.13
N VAL A 817 -0.23 18.59 -7.23
CA VAL A 817 -0.29 18.30 -5.77
C VAL A 817 -1.36 17.24 -5.48
N PHE A 818 -2.50 17.32 -6.15
CA PHE A 818 -3.64 16.43 -5.98
C PHE A 818 -3.77 15.40 -7.11
N GLU A 819 -2.66 15.01 -7.75
CA GLU A 819 -2.67 14.05 -8.87
C GLU A 819 -3.24 12.70 -8.44
N HIS A 820 -2.89 12.27 -7.22
CA HIS A 820 -3.48 11.12 -6.55
C HIS A 820 -5.01 11.22 -6.31
N TRP A 821 -5.62 12.41 -6.44
CA TRP A 821 -7.08 12.63 -6.36
C TRP A 821 -7.73 12.98 -7.70
N TYR A 822 -6.99 13.39 -8.71
CA TYR A 822 -7.54 13.69 -10.04
C TYR A 822 -7.34 12.54 -11.04
N GLY A 823 -6.56 11.52 -10.67
CA GLY A 823 -6.15 10.43 -11.56
C GLY A 823 -4.99 10.85 -12.46
N ASP A 824 -4.75 10.11 -13.56
CA ASP A 824 -3.76 10.51 -14.56
C ASP A 824 -4.12 11.90 -15.13
N ALA A 825 -3.34 12.89 -14.74
CA ALA A 825 -3.53 14.28 -15.09
C ALA A 825 -2.62 14.74 -16.23
N VAL A 826 -1.89 13.83 -16.89
CA VAL A 826 -0.87 14.16 -17.91
C VAL A 826 -1.47 14.99 -19.04
N ASP A 827 -2.62 14.59 -19.59
CA ASP A 827 -3.25 15.29 -20.71
C ASP A 827 -3.75 16.69 -20.31
N VAL A 828 -4.34 16.82 -19.13
CA VAL A 828 -4.80 18.12 -18.62
C VAL A 828 -3.62 19.04 -18.32
N LYS A 829 -2.58 18.53 -17.66
CA LYS A 829 -1.34 19.28 -17.38
C LYS A 829 -0.65 19.71 -18.68
N ARG A 830 -0.62 18.84 -19.70
CA ARG A 830 -0.10 19.17 -21.05
C ARG A 830 -0.88 20.32 -21.68
N ARG A 831 -2.23 20.27 -21.64
CA ARG A 831 -3.08 21.32 -22.21
C ARG A 831 -2.91 22.67 -21.49
N LEU A 832 -2.61 22.68 -20.19
CA LEU A 832 -2.48 23.90 -19.38
C LEU A 832 -1.05 24.50 -19.37
N ARG A 833 -0.05 23.86 -20.00
CA ARG A 833 1.32 24.40 -20.10
C ARG A 833 1.47 25.30 -21.33
N ALA A 834 1.93 26.52 -21.11
CA ALA A 834 2.38 27.38 -22.20
C ALA A 834 3.71 26.83 -22.75
N HIS A 835 3.90 26.89 -24.07
CA HIS A 835 5.15 26.52 -24.74
C HIS A 835 6.37 27.26 -24.21
#